data_AF-A0A5B8XDR5-F1
#
_entry.id   AF-A0A5B8XDR5-F1
#
_cell.length_a   1.000
_cell.length_b   1.000
_cell.length_c   1.000
_cell.angle_alpha   90.00
_cell.angle_beta   90.00
_cell.angle_gamma   90.00
#
_symmetry.space_group_name_H-M   'P 1'
#
loop_
_entity.id
_entity.type
_entity.pdbx_description
1 polymer ?
#
loop_
_entity_poly.entity_id
_entity_poly.type
_entity_poly.pdbx_seq_one_letter_code
_entity_poly.pdbx_strand_id
1 'polypeptide(L)'
;MSTDYLKSVYRNYTCACLRAKNDGEIVKLAGWVHNKRDHGGVLFIDLRDNYGITQLVIDEQLCPLKAEDFSKISTESVISVTGKVVKRSMEALNSSIPTGEIEVLLESVNIESRAEVLPFQVNSDESVGEESRLKYRFLDLRRQKLHDSILFRGKVIKFIRDKMWDMGFQEFQTPILTASSPEGARDFLVPSRIHHGKFYALPQAPQQFKQLLMVSGFDRYFQIAPCFRDEDARADRAPGEFYQLDVEMSFVEQDDVFAPIEKLMYDVFTTFGKKKIAEFPFPRIKYKDSMLKYGSDKPDLRNPIENFDASEIFAGSKFKVFADSVSKGEVVRAIPVPNHKQATEFFKTEMQEFAKQNGAQFGIAYLIFDGGSVKPCPIRNAYKITKDGDEIDETGFKELIEKVRKAGNFKDGDAVFFACGKETFANKIAGLVRTKVAKKLGLIDDNIFKFAWIVDFPYFEYNEDEKKIDFSHNPFSMPKCSLEDLILADRVNIVKIKPYKNQGLCVYIDSEELQKLNKNSHDYKKIVENLSNFHARYNQLFDARGNKSDSEFCSEIFGTKIEILSNEPINFHKSTKELELGFLVDKMDEKNAKIAQKALIDIIFDGIKEQDLCKIEASQYDIVCNGIELSSGAIRNHKAEIMYKAFEICGYDKSVVDEKFGGMVNAFKYGVPPHGGIAPGIDRMIMLLTDSENIREVIAFPLNGSAEDLMMQAPSVPFAKQLRELGIYTEGEIREKLSKDECKKLGMRDK
;
A
#
# COMPACT_ATOMS: atom_id res chain seq x y z
N MET A 1 -39.19 0.11 8.03
CA MET A 1 -39.09 0.95 9.24
C MET A 1 -40.49 1.15 9.78
N SER A 2 -40.69 1.06 11.10
CA SER A 2 -41.95 1.54 11.69
C SER A 2 -42.05 3.05 11.49
N THR A 3 -43.22 3.54 11.05
CA THR A 3 -43.52 4.97 10.92
C THR A 3 -43.84 5.62 12.26
N ASP A 4 -43.91 4.85 13.36
CA ASP A 4 -44.29 5.35 14.68
C ASP A 4 -43.33 6.44 15.20
N TYR A 5 -42.04 6.38 14.83
CA TYR A 5 -41.03 7.37 15.19
C TYR A 5 -41.00 8.59 14.26
N LEU A 6 -41.80 8.62 13.18
CA LEU A 6 -41.78 9.71 12.20
C LEU A 6 -42.83 10.79 12.45
N LYS A 7 -43.80 10.54 13.34
CA LYS A 7 -44.88 11.50 13.66
C LYS A 7 -44.30 12.79 14.26
N SER A 8 -44.31 13.84 13.45
CA SER A 8 -43.86 15.18 13.82
C SER A 8 -44.76 16.24 13.21
N VAL A 9 -44.50 17.52 13.49
CA VAL A 9 -45.18 18.64 12.83
C VAL A 9 -44.91 18.67 11.32
N TYR A 10 -43.77 18.16 10.86
CA TYR A 10 -43.33 18.21 9.47
C TYR A 10 -43.80 17.03 8.62
N ARG A 11 -43.84 15.83 9.18
CA ARG A 11 -44.22 14.60 8.45
C ARG A 11 -44.79 13.53 9.37
N ASN A 12 -45.55 12.60 8.79
CA ASN A 12 -45.96 11.32 9.41
C ASN A 12 -45.64 10.11 8.52
N TYR A 13 -45.30 10.34 7.25
CA TYR A 13 -44.83 9.36 6.28
C TYR A 13 -43.52 9.83 5.63
N THR A 14 -42.72 8.89 5.12
CA THR A 14 -41.60 9.21 4.23
C THR A 14 -42.09 9.30 2.78
N CYS A 15 -41.33 10.00 1.93
CA CYS A 15 -41.66 10.15 0.52
C CYS A 15 -41.55 8.85 -0.29
N ALA A 16 -41.22 7.70 0.32
CA ALA A 16 -41.12 6.42 -0.40
C ALA A 16 -42.02 5.30 0.15
N CYS A 17 -42.79 5.56 1.21
CA CYS A 17 -43.54 4.51 1.91
C CYS A 17 -45.02 4.37 1.51
N LEU A 18 -45.59 5.37 0.82
CA LEU A 18 -46.99 5.34 0.37
C LEU A 18 -47.22 4.33 -0.77
N ARG A 19 -48.36 3.65 -0.77
CA ARG A 19 -48.77 2.64 -1.77
C ARG A 19 -50.25 2.77 -2.10
N ALA A 20 -50.75 2.05 -3.11
CA ALA A 20 -52.17 2.07 -3.51
C ALA A 20 -53.16 1.71 -2.37
N LYS A 21 -52.71 1.01 -1.32
CA LYS A 21 -53.50 0.72 -0.11
C LYS A 21 -53.80 1.95 0.76
N ASN A 22 -53.02 3.03 0.58
CA ASN A 22 -53.18 4.28 1.34
C ASN A 22 -54.15 5.26 0.66
N ASP A 23 -54.81 4.84 -0.41
CA ASP A 23 -55.80 5.63 -1.13
C ASP A 23 -56.88 6.18 -0.19
N GLY A 24 -57.10 7.49 -0.25
CA GLY A 24 -58.02 8.22 0.61
C GLY A 24 -57.43 8.73 1.93
N GLU A 25 -56.24 8.28 2.35
CA GLU A 25 -55.60 8.77 3.59
C GLU A 25 -55.12 10.23 3.45
N ILE A 26 -55.22 10.99 4.54
CA ILE A 26 -54.58 12.31 4.66
C ILE A 26 -53.19 12.13 5.27
N VAL A 27 -52.17 12.60 4.55
CA VAL A 27 -50.77 12.39 4.88
C VAL A 27 -50.02 13.71 5.00
N LYS A 28 -48.97 13.72 5.81
CA LYS A 28 -47.99 14.80 5.93
C LYS A 28 -46.63 14.31 5.44
N LEU A 29 -46.10 15.02 4.45
CA LEU A 29 -44.79 14.75 3.87
C LEU A 29 -43.90 15.99 3.98
N ALA A 30 -42.60 15.80 4.11
CA ALA A 30 -41.62 16.88 4.07
C ALA A 30 -40.38 16.45 3.32
N GLY A 31 -39.83 17.35 2.52
CA GLY A 31 -38.68 17.07 1.66
C GLY A 31 -38.30 18.24 0.77
N TRP A 32 -37.51 17.93 -0.26
CA TRP A 32 -37.02 18.86 -1.26
C TRP A 32 -37.85 18.76 -2.53
N VAL A 33 -38.17 19.91 -3.12
CA VAL A 33 -38.79 19.99 -4.44
C VAL A 33 -37.79 19.51 -5.49
N HIS A 34 -37.90 18.26 -5.92
CA HIS A 34 -36.94 17.63 -6.82
C HIS A 34 -37.17 18.04 -8.28
N ASN A 35 -38.44 18.08 -8.70
CA ASN A 35 -38.82 18.52 -10.03
C ASN A 35 -40.21 19.18 -9.99
N LYS A 36 -40.50 20.04 -10.97
CA LYS A 36 -41.81 20.68 -11.15
C LYS A 36 -42.20 20.63 -12.63
N ARG A 37 -43.44 20.24 -12.92
CA ARG A 37 -44.00 20.18 -14.27
C ARG A 37 -45.36 20.85 -14.27
N ASP A 38 -45.48 21.96 -14.99
CA ASP A 38 -46.71 22.75 -15.12
C ASP A 38 -47.35 22.48 -16.49
N HIS A 39 -48.62 22.06 -16.49
CA HIS A 39 -49.38 21.75 -17.70
C HIS A 39 -50.59 22.69 -17.91
N GLY A 40 -50.65 23.83 -17.21
CA GLY A 40 -51.75 24.78 -17.32
C GLY A 40 -53.01 24.27 -16.61
N GLY A 41 -53.19 24.69 -15.35
CA GLY A 41 -54.30 24.27 -14.47
C GLY A 41 -54.00 23.03 -13.63
N VAL A 42 -52.94 22.28 -13.96
CA VAL A 42 -52.41 21.18 -13.14
C VAL A 42 -50.90 21.30 -12.98
N LEU A 43 -50.42 21.32 -11.74
CA LEU A 43 -49.00 21.36 -11.38
C LEU A 43 -48.59 20.06 -10.69
N PHE A 44 -47.58 19.39 -11.24
CA PHE A 44 -46.95 18.21 -10.65
C PHE A 44 -45.63 18.58 -9.99
N ILE A 45 -45.42 18.05 -8.78
CA ILE A 45 -44.19 18.26 -8.01
C ILE A 45 -43.67 16.90 -7.55
N ASP A 46 -42.43 16.59 -7.88
CA ASP A 46 -41.75 15.43 -7.31
C ASP A 46 -41.12 15.87 -5.98
N LEU A 47 -41.64 15.38 -4.85
CA LEU A 47 -41.09 15.65 -3.53
C LEU A 47 -40.12 14.53 -3.13
N ARG A 48 -38.86 14.87 -2.89
CA ARG A 48 -37.80 13.93 -2.50
C ARG A 48 -37.46 14.07 -1.02
N ASP A 49 -37.29 12.95 -0.33
CA ASP A 49 -36.55 12.87 0.93
C ASP A 49 -35.43 11.81 0.86
N ASN A 50 -34.78 11.51 1.99
CA ASN A 50 -33.74 10.48 2.08
C ASN A 50 -34.18 9.08 1.58
N TYR A 51 -35.47 8.80 1.60
CA TYR A 51 -36.01 7.47 1.32
C TYR A 51 -36.48 7.30 -0.13
N GLY A 52 -36.80 8.41 -0.81
CA GLY A 52 -37.21 8.41 -2.22
C GLY A 52 -38.14 9.57 -2.57
N ILE A 53 -38.99 9.35 -3.58
CA ILE A 53 -39.81 10.39 -4.22
C ILE A 53 -41.30 10.04 -4.13
N THR A 54 -42.14 11.05 -3.84
CA THR A 54 -43.61 11.00 -4.02
C THR A 54 -44.05 12.15 -4.90
N GLN A 55 -44.94 11.89 -5.85
CA GLN A 55 -45.57 12.94 -6.66
C GLN A 55 -46.69 13.62 -5.87
N LEU A 56 -46.62 14.94 -5.84
CA LEU A 56 -47.66 15.84 -5.37
C LEU A 56 -48.37 16.44 -6.58
N VAL A 57 -49.67 16.66 -6.45
CA VAL A 57 -50.50 17.24 -7.50
C VAL A 57 -51.31 18.39 -6.95
N ILE A 58 -51.34 19.47 -7.73
CA ILE A 58 -52.26 20.58 -7.55
C ILE A 58 -53.09 20.63 -8.83
N ASP A 59 -54.34 20.19 -8.73
CA ASP A 59 -55.36 20.41 -9.75
C ASP A 59 -56.24 21.54 -9.22
N GLU A 60 -56.30 22.68 -9.92
CA GLU A 60 -57.01 23.87 -9.44
C GLU A 60 -58.53 23.66 -9.26
N GLN A 61 -59.08 22.57 -9.79
CA GLN A 61 -60.47 22.17 -9.57
C GLN A 61 -60.67 21.30 -8.33
N LEU A 62 -59.63 20.57 -7.91
CA LEU A 62 -59.70 19.57 -6.85
C LEU A 62 -58.98 20.00 -5.56
N CYS A 63 -58.00 20.90 -5.67
CA CYS A 63 -57.15 21.35 -4.58
C CYS A 63 -57.51 22.79 -4.16
N PRO A 64 -57.39 23.14 -2.87
CA PRO A 64 -57.52 24.53 -2.41
C PRO A 64 -56.32 25.42 -2.76
N LEU A 65 -55.20 24.82 -3.19
CA LEU A 65 -53.99 25.51 -3.62
C LEU A 65 -54.00 25.74 -5.14
N LYS A 66 -53.26 26.76 -5.59
CA LYS A 66 -53.08 27.08 -7.01
C LYS A 66 -51.65 26.87 -7.45
N ALA A 67 -51.42 26.70 -8.76
CA ALA A 67 -50.07 26.58 -9.32
C ALA A 67 -49.21 27.83 -8.99
N GLU A 68 -49.85 29.00 -8.93
CA GLU A 68 -49.24 30.29 -8.58
C GLU A 68 -48.57 30.29 -7.18
N ASP A 69 -49.08 29.51 -6.23
CA ASP A 69 -48.51 29.38 -4.87
C ASP A 69 -47.09 28.78 -4.90
N PHE A 70 -46.77 28.05 -5.97
CA PHE A 70 -45.49 27.38 -6.20
C PHE A 70 -44.62 28.04 -7.27
N SER A 71 -45.11 29.10 -7.91
CA SER A 71 -44.38 29.86 -8.94
C SER A 71 -43.03 30.36 -8.45
N LYS A 72 -42.96 30.78 -7.18
CA LYS A 72 -41.75 31.30 -6.51
C LYS A 72 -40.95 30.24 -5.75
N ILE A 73 -41.35 28.97 -5.79
CA ILE A 73 -40.65 27.88 -5.10
C ILE A 73 -39.69 27.25 -6.11
N SER A 74 -38.39 27.49 -5.97
CA SER A 74 -37.36 26.88 -6.81
C SER A 74 -37.22 25.37 -6.52
N THR A 75 -36.60 24.63 -7.45
CA THR A 75 -36.11 23.28 -7.16
C THR A 75 -35.13 23.31 -5.98
N GLU A 76 -35.08 22.22 -5.23
CA GLU A 76 -34.36 22.07 -3.97
C GLU A 76 -34.80 22.99 -2.82
N SER A 77 -35.92 23.73 -2.97
CA SER A 77 -36.59 24.33 -1.81
C SER A 77 -37.15 23.23 -0.89
N VAL A 78 -37.14 23.48 0.42
CA VAL A 78 -37.66 22.57 1.43
C VAL A 78 -39.10 22.94 1.74
N ILE A 79 -39.99 21.97 1.60
CA ILE A 79 -41.42 22.14 1.89
C ILE A 79 -41.92 21.02 2.80
N SER A 80 -42.91 21.33 3.63
CA SER A 80 -43.80 20.35 4.24
C SER A 80 -45.21 20.53 3.69
N VAL A 81 -45.92 19.42 3.48
CA VAL A 81 -47.23 19.41 2.83
C VAL A 81 -48.19 18.52 3.60
N THR A 82 -49.47 18.89 3.59
CA THR A 82 -50.58 18.00 3.94
C THR A 82 -51.42 17.77 2.69
N GLY A 83 -51.80 16.52 2.44
CA GLY A 83 -52.63 16.21 1.28
C GLY A 83 -53.26 14.83 1.34
N LYS A 84 -54.20 14.60 0.42
CA LYS A 84 -54.93 13.34 0.28
C LYS A 84 -54.24 12.44 -0.73
N VAL A 85 -53.96 11.20 -0.34
CA VAL A 85 -53.45 10.17 -1.26
C VAL A 85 -54.56 9.74 -2.19
N VAL A 86 -54.27 9.69 -3.49
CA VAL A 86 -55.17 9.16 -4.52
C VAL A 86 -54.41 8.21 -5.44
N LYS A 87 -55.13 7.26 -6.04
CA LYS A 87 -54.58 6.40 -7.10
C LYS A 87 -54.43 7.18 -8.39
N ARG A 88 -53.33 6.92 -9.10
CA ARG A 88 -53.14 7.42 -10.46
C ARG A 88 -54.05 6.68 -11.44
N SER A 89 -54.33 7.31 -12.58
CA SER A 89 -54.96 6.61 -13.71
C SER A 89 -54.03 5.52 -14.26
N MET A 90 -54.60 4.57 -14.98
CA MET A 90 -53.82 3.48 -15.60
C MET A 90 -52.75 3.99 -16.56
N GLU A 91 -53.00 5.10 -17.28
CA GLU A 91 -52.01 5.70 -18.18
C GLU A 91 -50.91 6.50 -17.45
N ALA A 92 -51.14 6.89 -16.19
CA ALA A 92 -50.23 7.73 -15.39
C ALA A 92 -49.38 6.93 -14.37
N LEU A 93 -49.49 5.60 -14.37
CA LEU A 93 -48.70 4.72 -13.52
C LEU A 93 -47.20 4.87 -13.83
N ASN A 94 -46.38 4.99 -12.78
CA ASN A 94 -44.93 5.10 -12.91
C ASN A 94 -44.23 3.91 -12.25
N SER A 95 -43.77 2.94 -13.05
CA SER A 95 -43.06 1.76 -12.54
C SER A 95 -41.63 2.02 -12.05
N SER A 96 -41.08 3.23 -12.28
CA SER A 96 -39.71 3.57 -11.88
C SER A 96 -39.56 3.97 -10.41
N ILE A 97 -40.67 4.27 -9.70
CA ILE A 97 -40.65 4.66 -8.29
C ILE A 97 -41.64 3.82 -7.46
N PRO A 98 -41.34 3.51 -6.19
CA PRO A 98 -42.21 2.68 -5.36
C PRO A 98 -43.60 3.27 -5.08
N THR A 99 -43.76 4.58 -5.25
CA THR A 99 -44.99 5.36 -5.02
C THR A 99 -45.75 5.61 -6.31
N GLY A 100 -45.34 5.04 -7.44
CA GLY A 100 -45.85 5.43 -8.76
C GLY A 100 -47.25 4.95 -9.11
N GLU A 101 -47.90 4.20 -8.22
CA GLU A 101 -49.34 3.89 -8.31
C GLU A 101 -50.22 4.96 -7.67
N ILE A 102 -49.62 5.89 -6.92
CA ILE A 102 -50.32 6.94 -6.17
C ILE A 102 -49.75 8.32 -6.47
N GLU A 103 -50.52 9.32 -6.07
CA GLU A 103 -50.10 10.72 -5.96
C GLU A 103 -50.82 11.38 -4.79
N VAL A 104 -50.36 12.56 -4.38
CA VAL A 104 -50.93 13.29 -3.24
C VAL A 104 -51.53 14.61 -3.72
N LEU A 105 -52.86 14.71 -3.66
CA LEU A 105 -53.59 15.96 -3.90
C LEU A 105 -53.34 16.90 -2.72
N LEU A 106 -52.73 18.06 -2.98
CA LEU A 106 -52.29 18.96 -1.93
C LEU A 106 -53.43 19.79 -1.34
N GLU A 107 -53.52 19.78 0.00
CA GLU A 107 -54.45 20.62 0.76
C GLU A 107 -53.76 21.84 1.35
N SER A 108 -52.51 21.68 1.80
CA SER A 108 -51.72 22.79 2.34
C SER A 108 -50.24 22.56 2.10
N VAL A 109 -49.49 23.66 2.01
CA VAL A 109 -48.04 23.69 1.90
C VAL A 109 -47.47 24.69 2.88
N ASN A 110 -46.37 24.32 3.53
CA ASN A 110 -45.51 25.23 4.26
C ASN A 110 -44.12 25.23 3.62
N ILE A 111 -43.56 26.41 3.41
CA ILE A 111 -42.22 26.57 2.84
C ILE A 111 -41.26 26.71 4.02
N GLU A 112 -40.54 25.62 4.31
CA GLU A 112 -39.58 25.58 5.42
C GLU A 112 -38.32 26.38 5.09
N SER A 113 -37.86 26.30 3.83
CA SER A 113 -36.70 27.05 3.35
C SER A 113 -36.72 27.16 1.82
N ARG A 114 -36.31 28.31 1.29
CA ARG A 114 -36.19 28.52 -0.15
C ARG A 114 -34.75 28.25 -0.60
N ALA A 115 -34.60 27.59 -1.75
CA ALA A 115 -33.32 27.44 -2.40
C ALA A 115 -33.03 28.61 -3.34
N GLU A 116 -31.78 29.07 -3.37
CA GLU A 116 -31.29 29.98 -4.39
C GLU A 116 -31.05 29.26 -5.73
N VAL A 117 -30.54 29.98 -6.72
CA VAL A 117 -30.10 29.38 -7.98
C VAL A 117 -28.98 28.37 -7.68
N LEU A 118 -29.18 27.12 -8.10
CA LEU A 118 -28.26 26.04 -7.79
C LEU A 118 -27.00 26.12 -8.66
N PRO A 119 -25.81 25.81 -8.11
CA PRO A 119 -24.56 25.74 -8.87
C PRO A 119 -24.54 24.60 -9.90
N PHE A 120 -25.37 23.57 -9.68
CA PHE A 120 -25.66 22.50 -10.62
C PHE A 120 -26.99 21.82 -10.25
N GLN A 121 -27.61 21.16 -11.21
CA GLN A 121 -28.89 20.47 -11.00
C GLN A 121 -28.70 19.15 -10.23
N VAL A 122 -29.51 18.94 -9.19
CA VAL A 122 -29.48 17.69 -8.40
C VAL A 122 -30.29 16.57 -9.07
N ASN A 123 -31.32 16.93 -9.84
CA ASN A 123 -32.20 16.04 -10.57
C ASN A 123 -31.68 15.71 -11.99
N SER A 124 -30.38 15.90 -12.24
CA SER A 124 -29.74 15.68 -13.54
C SER A 124 -28.56 14.72 -13.43
N ASP A 125 -28.43 13.88 -14.45
CA ASP A 125 -27.29 12.98 -14.66
C ASP A 125 -26.14 13.65 -15.42
N GLU A 126 -26.26 14.94 -15.74
CA GLU A 126 -25.18 15.70 -16.38
C GLU A 126 -23.87 15.61 -15.59
N SER A 127 -22.76 15.52 -16.33
CA SER A 127 -21.42 15.51 -15.76
C SER A 127 -21.08 16.89 -15.21
N VAL A 128 -21.01 16.98 -13.89
CA VAL A 128 -20.54 18.18 -13.18
C VAL A 128 -19.07 17.99 -12.84
N GLY A 129 -18.26 19.02 -13.07
CA GLY A 129 -16.83 18.98 -12.71
C GLY A 129 -16.62 18.71 -11.22
N GLU A 130 -15.57 17.92 -10.91
CA GLU A 130 -15.26 17.48 -9.54
C GLU A 130 -15.12 18.66 -8.57
N GLU A 131 -14.44 19.73 -8.97
CA GLU A 131 -14.23 20.92 -8.13
C GLU A 131 -15.56 21.53 -7.63
N SER A 132 -16.54 21.71 -8.53
CA SER A 132 -17.86 22.25 -8.17
C SER A 132 -18.62 21.28 -7.26
N ARG A 133 -18.53 19.97 -7.54
CA ARG A 133 -19.14 18.93 -6.71
C ARG A 133 -18.57 18.92 -5.29
N LEU A 134 -17.25 19.05 -5.14
CA LEU A 134 -16.58 19.09 -3.83
C LEU A 134 -16.88 20.39 -3.09
N LYS A 135 -16.89 21.54 -3.77
CA LYS A 135 -17.24 22.83 -3.17
C LYS A 135 -18.67 22.87 -2.62
N TYR A 136 -19.61 22.24 -3.32
CA TYR A 136 -21.01 22.13 -2.90
C TYR A 136 -21.38 20.68 -2.54
N ARG A 137 -20.51 19.99 -1.79
CA ARG A 137 -20.66 18.56 -1.49
C ARG A 137 -21.98 18.22 -0.81
N PHE A 138 -22.53 19.13 0.01
CA PHE A 138 -23.84 18.98 0.62
C PHE A 138 -25.02 18.94 -0.39
N LEU A 139 -24.87 19.51 -1.59
CA LEU A 139 -25.81 19.36 -2.70
C LEU A 139 -25.50 18.09 -3.51
N ASP A 140 -24.23 17.80 -3.77
CA ASP A 140 -23.81 16.60 -4.51
C ASP A 140 -24.29 15.32 -3.81
N LEU A 141 -24.22 15.27 -2.47
CA LEU A 141 -24.72 14.18 -1.62
C LEU A 141 -26.25 13.96 -1.71
N ARG A 142 -27.00 14.87 -2.34
CA ARG A 142 -28.44 14.70 -2.63
C ARG A 142 -28.70 14.00 -3.96
N ARG A 143 -27.68 13.88 -4.84
CA ARG A 143 -27.80 13.16 -6.12
C ARG A 143 -27.87 11.67 -5.84
N GLN A 144 -28.78 10.98 -6.51
CA GLN A 144 -29.16 9.60 -6.19
C GLN A 144 -27.97 8.64 -6.12
N LYS A 145 -27.11 8.63 -7.15
CA LYS A 145 -25.95 7.73 -7.23
C LYS A 145 -25.02 7.85 -6.02
N LEU A 146 -24.69 9.09 -5.63
CA LEU A 146 -23.78 9.33 -4.51
C LEU A 146 -24.49 9.09 -3.18
N HIS A 147 -25.75 9.51 -3.05
CA HIS A 147 -26.57 9.28 -1.86
C HIS A 147 -26.64 7.78 -1.53
N ASP A 148 -26.93 6.95 -2.54
CA ASP A 148 -26.99 5.50 -2.40
C ASP A 148 -25.64 4.90 -2.03
N SER A 149 -24.55 5.41 -2.60
CA SER A 149 -23.18 4.98 -2.27
C SER A 149 -22.85 5.20 -0.78
N ILE A 150 -23.20 6.37 -0.22
CA ILE A 150 -22.94 6.68 1.18
C ILE A 150 -23.84 5.86 2.13
N LEU A 151 -25.12 5.67 1.79
CA LEU A 151 -26.00 4.78 2.56
C LEU A 151 -25.54 3.31 2.48
N PHE A 152 -25.05 2.88 1.32
CA PHE A 152 -24.52 1.55 1.09
C PHE A 152 -23.27 1.29 1.94
N ARG A 153 -22.34 2.26 2.03
CA ARG A 153 -21.21 2.20 2.96
C ARG A 153 -21.66 1.89 4.39
N GLY A 154 -22.67 2.60 4.89
CA GLY A 154 -23.21 2.38 6.24
C GLY A 154 -23.75 0.96 6.45
N LYS A 155 -24.45 0.40 5.45
CA LYS A 155 -24.96 -0.99 5.48
C LYS A 155 -23.83 -2.01 5.53
N VAL A 156 -22.79 -1.84 4.71
CA VAL A 156 -21.63 -2.74 4.68
C VAL A 156 -20.87 -2.66 6.01
N ILE A 157 -20.61 -1.46 6.54
CA ILE A 157 -19.95 -1.28 7.84
C ILE A 157 -20.73 -1.97 8.97
N LYS A 158 -22.06 -1.82 9.00
CA LYS A 158 -22.89 -2.53 9.97
C LYS A 158 -22.73 -4.04 9.84
N PHE A 159 -22.80 -4.58 8.63
CA PHE A 159 -22.65 -6.01 8.39
C PHE A 159 -21.28 -6.53 8.82
N ILE A 160 -20.21 -5.79 8.53
CA ILE A 160 -18.85 -6.11 8.97
C ILE A 160 -18.80 -6.20 10.49
N ARG A 161 -19.32 -5.19 11.21
CA ARG A 161 -19.37 -5.22 12.68
C ARG A 161 -20.11 -6.46 13.19
N ASP A 162 -21.31 -6.72 12.68
CA ASP A 162 -22.11 -7.87 13.09
C ASP A 162 -21.31 -9.18 12.89
N LYS A 163 -20.64 -9.34 11.74
CA LYS A 163 -19.79 -10.51 11.45
C LYS A 163 -18.59 -10.64 12.37
N MET A 164 -17.91 -9.54 12.70
CA MET A 164 -16.77 -9.56 13.62
C MET A 164 -17.21 -9.98 15.03
N TRP A 165 -18.37 -9.50 15.50
CA TRP A 165 -18.97 -9.94 16.76
C TRP A 165 -19.35 -11.42 16.74
N ASP A 166 -19.98 -11.89 15.65
CA ASP A 166 -20.32 -13.31 15.47
C ASP A 166 -19.07 -14.23 15.49
N MET A 167 -17.92 -13.72 15.04
CA MET A 167 -16.62 -14.41 15.05
C MET A 167 -15.85 -14.27 16.38
N GLY A 168 -16.44 -13.63 17.39
CA GLY A 168 -15.88 -13.48 18.73
C GLY A 168 -14.83 -12.37 18.89
N PHE A 169 -14.72 -11.45 17.92
CA PHE A 169 -13.87 -10.27 18.07
C PHE A 169 -14.56 -9.18 18.90
N GLN A 170 -13.76 -8.36 19.59
CA GLN A 170 -14.25 -7.25 20.40
C GLN A 170 -13.80 -5.91 19.80
N GLU A 171 -14.71 -4.93 19.77
CA GLU A 171 -14.42 -3.58 19.26
C GLU A 171 -13.86 -2.69 20.37
N PHE A 172 -12.60 -2.25 20.25
CA PHE A 172 -11.98 -1.29 21.17
C PHE A 172 -11.59 -0.01 20.44
N GLN A 173 -11.78 1.15 21.08
CA GLN A 173 -11.30 2.43 20.55
C GLN A 173 -9.87 2.70 21.02
N THR A 174 -9.00 3.12 20.10
CA THR A 174 -7.61 3.47 20.40
C THR A 174 -7.39 4.99 20.29
N PRO A 175 -6.42 5.57 21.02
CA PRO A 175 -6.13 7.00 20.93
C PRO A 175 -5.75 7.48 19.53
N ILE A 176 -6.18 8.70 19.18
CA ILE A 176 -5.80 9.40 17.93
C ILE A 176 -4.57 10.31 18.13
N LEU A 177 -4.33 10.83 19.33
CA LEU A 177 -3.13 11.61 19.60
C LEU A 177 -2.03 10.68 20.11
N THR A 178 -1.03 10.42 19.27
CA THR A 178 0.00 9.40 19.52
C THR A 178 1.42 9.98 19.47
N ALA A 179 2.44 9.15 19.68
CA ALA A 179 3.83 9.54 19.50
C ALA A 179 4.24 9.36 18.02
N SER A 180 5.11 10.23 17.51
CA SER A 180 5.62 10.11 16.15
C SER A 180 6.57 8.92 16.02
N SER A 181 6.45 8.18 14.92
CA SER A 181 7.33 7.07 14.55
C SER A 181 8.27 7.54 13.42
N PRO A 182 9.56 7.22 13.46
CA PRO A 182 10.48 7.53 12.36
C PRO A 182 10.26 6.65 11.12
N GLU A 183 9.43 5.61 11.23
CA GLU A 183 9.21 4.60 10.19
C GLU A 183 7.79 4.70 9.60
N GLY A 184 7.68 4.40 8.30
CA GLY A 184 6.41 4.40 7.55
C GLY A 184 6.20 5.66 6.71
N ALA A 185 4.94 6.05 6.53
CA ALA A 185 4.57 7.28 5.84
C ALA A 185 4.94 8.51 6.68
N ARG A 186 4.78 9.71 6.14
CA ARG A 186 4.93 10.93 6.93
C ARG A 186 3.72 11.11 7.85
N ASP A 187 3.99 11.39 9.14
CA ASP A 187 2.96 11.67 10.14
C ASP A 187 2.36 13.08 9.99
N PHE A 188 1.04 13.20 10.22
CA PHE A 188 0.45 14.50 10.56
C PHE A 188 0.77 14.84 12.00
N LEU A 189 1.28 16.04 12.24
CA LEU A 189 1.65 16.51 13.57
C LEU A 189 0.60 17.44 14.17
N VAL A 190 0.36 17.29 15.47
CA VAL A 190 -0.54 18.14 16.26
C VAL A 190 0.27 18.79 17.40
N PRO A 191 0.51 20.12 17.37
CA PRO A 191 1.28 20.79 18.41
C PRO A 191 0.57 20.75 19.76
N SER A 192 1.32 20.50 20.83
CA SER A 192 0.78 20.51 22.20
C SER A 192 0.81 21.92 22.80
N ARG A 193 -0.38 22.44 23.15
CA ARG A 193 -0.50 23.70 23.90
C ARG A 193 0.09 23.61 25.32
N ILE A 194 0.05 22.43 25.93
CA ILE A 194 0.46 22.21 27.33
C ILE A 194 1.97 21.94 27.43
N HIS A 195 2.51 21.21 26.46
CA HIS A 195 3.91 20.82 26.42
C HIS A 195 4.61 21.51 25.26
N HIS A 196 4.99 22.79 25.46
CA HIS A 196 5.63 23.59 24.42
C HIS A 196 6.84 22.89 23.79
N GLY A 197 6.91 22.93 22.45
CA GLY A 197 7.95 22.26 21.65
C GLY A 197 7.71 20.76 21.44
N LYS A 198 6.63 20.17 21.98
CA LYS A 198 6.25 18.77 21.74
C LYS A 198 5.02 18.69 20.84
N PHE A 199 4.99 17.62 20.03
CA PHE A 199 3.92 17.34 19.09
C PHE A 199 3.39 15.93 19.34
N TYR A 200 2.08 15.76 19.14
CA TYR A 200 1.49 14.46 18.90
C TYR A 200 1.57 14.14 17.40
N ALA A 201 1.46 12.87 17.05
CA ALA A 201 1.26 12.40 15.69
C ALA A 201 -0.12 11.74 15.57
N LEU A 202 -0.80 11.97 14.44
CA LEU A 202 -1.99 11.21 14.09
C LEU A 202 -1.59 9.81 13.59
N PRO A 203 -2.28 8.73 13.99
CA PRO A 203 -1.86 7.37 13.72
C PRO A 203 -2.06 7.00 12.25
N GLN A 204 -1.03 6.44 11.63
CA GLN A 204 -1.12 5.82 10.30
C GLN A 204 -1.94 4.51 10.32
N ALA A 205 -1.97 3.88 11.48
CA ALA A 205 -2.78 2.73 11.88
C ALA A 205 -2.68 2.60 13.42
N PRO A 206 -3.61 1.96 14.12
CA PRO A 206 -3.52 1.70 15.56
C PRO A 206 -2.54 0.55 15.90
N GLN A 207 -1.47 0.41 15.12
CA GLN A 207 -0.54 -0.72 15.09
C GLN A 207 0.14 -1.01 16.44
N GLN A 208 0.54 0.03 17.18
CA GLN A 208 1.16 -0.18 18.49
C GLN A 208 0.12 -0.58 19.54
N PHE A 209 -1.05 0.08 19.52
CA PHE A 209 -2.09 -0.17 20.51
C PHE A 209 -2.73 -1.55 20.37
N LYS A 210 -2.97 -2.02 19.14
CA LYS A 210 -3.52 -3.38 18.93
C LYS A 210 -2.59 -4.47 19.42
N GLN A 211 -1.27 -4.31 19.25
CA GLN A 211 -0.29 -5.23 19.82
C GLN A 211 -0.30 -5.17 21.35
N LEU A 212 -0.35 -3.97 21.94
CA LEU A 212 -0.45 -3.81 23.40
C LEU A 212 -1.75 -4.42 23.97
N LEU A 213 -2.85 -4.42 23.21
CA LEU A 213 -4.08 -5.12 23.60
C LEU A 213 -3.86 -6.64 23.66
N MET A 214 -3.10 -7.22 22.73
CA MET A 214 -2.71 -8.63 22.79
C MET A 214 -1.88 -8.93 24.04
N VAL A 215 -0.91 -8.05 24.36
CA VAL A 215 -0.12 -8.15 25.61
C VAL A 215 -1.00 -8.01 26.86
N SER A 216 -2.08 -7.24 26.77
CA SER A 216 -3.02 -7.04 27.87
C SER A 216 -3.97 -8.23 28.11
N GLY A 217 -3.88 -9.28 27.29
CA GLY A 217 -4.69 -10.50 27.42
C GLY A 217 -5.99 -10.48 26.62
N PHE A 218 -6.22 -9.49 25.75
CA PHE A 218 -7.34 -9.55 24.81
C PHE A 218 -6.98 -10.48 23.65
N ASP A 219 -7.81 -11.51 23.43
CA ASP A 219 -7.50 -12.56 22.43
C ASP A 219 -7.78 -12.13 20.99
N ARG A 220 -8.89 -11.41 20.76
CA ARG A 220 -9.38 -11.04 19.43
C ARG A 220 -9.93 -9.62 19.43
N TYR A 221 -9.26 -8.74 18.71
CA TYR A 221 -9.60 -7.33 18.62
C TYR A 221 -9.94 -6.93 17.20
N PHE A 222 -10.91 -6.03 17.07
CA PHE A 222 -11.07 -5.24 15.85
C PHE A 222 -11.43 -3.78 16.14
N GLN A 223 -11.24 -2.91 15.15
CA GLN A 223 -11.75 -1.55 15.17
C GLN A 223 -11.98 -1.05 13.75
N ILE A 224 -13.07 -0.33 13.52
CA ILE A 224 -13.17 0.53 12.34
C ILE A 224 -12.48 1.85 12.66
N ALA A 225 -11.17 1.90 12.38
CA ALA A 225 -10.27 2.95 12.86
C ALA A 225 -10.02 4.03 11.80
N PRO A 226 -10.07 5.32 12.17
CA PRO A 226 -9.55 6.39 11.32
C PRO A 226 -8.02 6.35 11.30
N CYS A 227 -7.44 6.49 10.11
CA CYS A 227 -6.02 6.43 9.85
C CYS A 227 -5.59 7.66 9.03
N PHE A 228 -4.39 8.16 9.31
CA PHE A 228 -3.89 9.42 8.73
C PHE A 228 -2.50 9.24 8.12
N ARG A 229 -2.32 9.66 6.87
CA ARG A 229 -1.02 9.60 6.18
C ARG A 229 -0.82 10.86 5.34
N ASP A 230 0.27 11.58 5.60
CA ASP A 230 0.66 12.75 4.79
C ASP A 230 1.40 12.28 3.52
N GLU A 231 0.62 11.72 2.60
CA GLU A 231 1.08 11.22 1.30
C GLU A 231 0.24 11.79 0.15
N ASP A 232 0.83 11.83 -1.04
CA ASP A 232 0.14 12.25 -2.26
C ASP A 232 -1.10 11.40 -2.56
N ALA A 233 -2.18 12.07 -2.94
CA ALA A 233 -3.43 11.45 -3.31
C ALA A 233 -3.33 10.62 -4.60
N ARG A 234 -4.15 9.56 -4.69
CA ARG A 234 -4.36 8.77 -5.92
C ARG A 234 -5.84 8.43 -6.05
N ALA A 235 -6.24 7.86 -7.18
CA ALA A 235 -7.65 7.46 -7.40
C ALA A 235 -8.15 6.47 -6.33
N ASP A 236 -7.28 5.59 -5.84
CA ASP A 236 -7.53 4.56 -4.82
C ASP A 236 -6.95 4.92 -3.43
N ARG A 237 -6.53 6.18 -3.24
CA ARG A 237 -5.91 6.68 -2.00
C ARG A 237 -6.45 8.06 -1.66
N ALA A 238 -7.27 8.11 -0.61
CA ALA A 238 -7.74 9.37 -0.06
C ALA A 238 -6.53 10.16 0.51
N PRO A 239 -6.43 11.48 0.24
CA PRO A 239 -5.44 12.32 0.89
C PRO A 239 -5.81 12.52 2.35
N GLY A 240 -4.81 12.57 3.23
CA GLY A 240 -5.00 12.93 4.62
C GLY A 240 -5.54 11.78 5.48
N GLU A 241 -6.83 11.46 5.32
CA GLU A 241 -7.58 10.52 6.17
C GLU A 241 -8.26 9.39 5.39
N PHE A 242 -8.34 8.21 6.01
CA PHE A 242 -9.06 7.04 5.50
C PHE A 242 -9.44 6.10 6.64
N TYR A 243 -10.32 5.13 6.38
CA TYR A 243 -10.80 4.17 7.37
C TYR A 243 -10.36 2.74 7.06
N GLN A 244 -9.88 2.06 8.10
CA GLN A 244 -9.52 0.65 8.04
C GLN A 244 -10.36 -0.17 9.02
N LEU A 245 -10.63 -1.42 8.68
CA LEU A 245 -11.01 -2.46 9.63
C LEU A 245 -9.70 -3.01 10.19
N ASP A 246 -9.24 -2.50 11.31
CA ASP A 246 -8.03 -3.00 11.95
C ASP A 246 -8.35 -4.24 12.78
N VAL A 247 -7.56 -5.31 12.67
CA VAL A 247 -7.77 -6.61 13.31
C VAL A 247 -6.45 -7.12 13.89
N GLU A 248 -6.48 -7.69 15.09
CA GLU A 248 -5.34 -8.39 15.71
C GLU A 248 -5.83 -9.56 16.57
N MET A 249 -5.06 -10.64 16.60
CA MET A 249 -5.38 -11.90 17.29
C MET A 249 -4.15 -12.43 18.04
N SER A 250 -4.37 -13.02 19.21
CA SER A 250 -3.34 -13.71 20.01
C SER A 250 -3.31 -15.22 19.73
N PHE A 251 -2.15 -15.83 19.96
CA PHE A 251 -1.87 -17.26 19.81
C PHE A 251 -2.20 -17.82 18.41
N VAL A 252 -1.87 -17.06 17.37
CA VAL A 252 -2.18 -17.38 15.97
C VAL A 252 -0.95 -17.60 15.11
N GLU A 253 -1.09 -18.48 14.13
CA GLU A 253 -0.25 -18.54 12.94
C GLU A 253 -0.93 -17.81 11.76
N GLN A 254 -0.24 -17.74 10.63
CA GLN A 254 -0.70 -17.02 9.44
C GLN A 254 -2.09 -17.49 8.96
N ASP A 255 -2.32 -18.81 8.97
CA ASP A 255 -3.58 -19.40 8.48
C ASP A 255 -4.77 -19.12 9.41
N ASP A 256 -4.51 -18.94 10.70
CA ASP A 256 -5.54 -18.57 11.68
C ASP A 256 -6.01 -17.12 11.51
N VAL A 257 -5.15 -16.24 10.99
CA VAL A 257 -5.53 -14.87 10.59
C VAL A 257 -6.28 -14.88 9.26
N PHE A 258 -5.88 -15.75 8.31
CA PHE A 258 -6.53 -15.84 7.01
C PHE A 258 -7.98 -16.31 7.12
N ALA A 259 -8.25 -17.33 7.92
CA ALA A 259 -9.57 -17.95 8.03
C ALA A 259 -10.73 -16.95 8.29
N PRO A 260 -10.71 -16.10 9.35
CA PRO A 260 -11.79 -15.14 9.58
C PRO A 260 -11.86 -14.06 8.50
N ILE A 261 -10.73 -13.63 7.96
CA ILE A 261 -10.65 -12.52 7.01
C ILE A 261 -11.10 -12.95 5.62
N GLU A 262 -10.67 -14.11 5.14
CA GLU A 262 -11.19 -14.71 3.90
C GLU A 262 -12.69 -14.90 3.98
N LYS A 263 -13.18 -15.43 5.11
CA LYS A 263 -14.61 -15.65 5.33
C LYS A 263 -15.38 -14.33 5.33
N LEU A 264 -14.88 -13.31 6.01
CA LEU A 264 -15.49 -11.97 6.02
C LEU A 264 -15.54 -11.37 4.62
N MET A 265 -14.43 -11.40 3.88
CA MET A 265 -14.35 -10.89 2.52
C MET A 265 -15.30 -11.63 1.58
N TYR A 266 -15.33 -12.96 1.63
CA TYR A 266 -16.27 -13.76 0.87
C TYR A 266 -17.73 -13.39 1.19
N ASP A 267 -18.09 -13.32 2.48
CA ASP A 267 -19.46 -13.00 2.91
C ASP A 267 -19.86 -11.58 2.48
N VAL A 268 -18.98 -10.59 2.63
CA VAL A 268 -19.24 -9.19 2.22
C VAL A 268 -19.44 -9.10 0.71
N PHE A 269 -18.50 -9.63 -0.08
CA PHE A 269 -18.56 -9.51 -1.55
C PHE A 269 -19.68 -10.37 -2.15
N THR A 270 -20.04 -11.50 -1.54
CA THR A 270 -21.20 -12.30 -1.95
C THR A 270 -22.52 -11.59 -1.62
N THR A 271 -22.59 -10.91 -0.47
CA THR A 271 -23.83 -10.25 0.00
C THR A 271 -24.09 -8.95 -0.74
N PHE A 272 -23.04 -8.16 -0.98
CA PHE A 272 -23.16 -6.78 -1.46
C PHE A 272 -22.58 -6.54 -2.85
N GLY A 273 -21.75 -7.46 -3.37
CA GLY A 273 -21.11 -7.31 -4.66
C GLY A 273 -22.05 -7.60 -5.83
N LYS A 274 -21.82 -6.93 -6.96
CA LYS A 274 -22.56 -7.16 -8.22
C LYS A 274 -21.91 -8.23 -9.12
N LYS A 275 -20.70 -8.67 -8.76
CA LYS A 275 -19.86 -9.59 -9.53
C LYS A 275 -19.72 -10.91 -8.80
N LYS A 276 -19.47 -11.98 -9.56
CA LYS A 276 -19.23 -13.31 -8.96
C LYS A 276 -17.80 -13.41 -8.45
N ILE A 277 -17.62 -14.02 -7.28
CA ILE A 277 -16.29 -14.41 -6.81
C ILE A 277 -15.83 -15.61 -7.65
N ALA A 278 -14.64 -15.51 -8.25
CA ALA A 278 -14.13 -16.49 -9.20
C ALA A 278 -13.72 -17.81 -8.54
N GLU A 279 -13.14 -17.74 -7.34
CA GLU A 279 -12.58 -18.87 -6.61
C GLU A 279 -12.68 -18.63 -5.10
N PHE A 280 -12.98 -19.68 -4.33
CA PHE A 280 -12.97 -19.68 -2.87
C PHE A 280 -12.63 -21.11 -2.36
N PRO A 281 -11.71 -21.32 -1.41
CA PRO A 281 -10.88 -20.32 -0.72
C PRO A 281 -9.95 -19.57 -1.68
N PHE A 282 -9.39 -18.42 -1.26
CA PHE A 282 -8.64 -17.58 -2.19
C PHE A 282 -7.23 -18.16 -2.44
N PRO A 283 -6.75 -18.13 -3.69
CA PRO A 283 -5.43 -18.67 -4.01
C PRO A 283 -4.32 -17.90 -3.29
N ARG A 284 -3.28 -18.62 -2.89
CA ARG A 284 -2.08 -18.06 -2.25
C ARG A 284 -0.93 -18.06 -3.26
N ILE A 285 -0.28 -16.91 -3.42
CA ILE A 285 0.80 -16.69 -4.38
C ILE A 285 1.98 -16.10 -3.62
N LYS A 286 3.16 -16.69 -3.77
CA LYS A 286 4.36 -16.13 -3.16
C LYS A 286 4.71 -14.80 -3.81
N TYR A 287 5.21 -13.83 -3.05
CA TYR A 287 5.63 -12.53 -3.55
C TYR A 287 6.56 -12.67 -4.75
N LYS A 288 7.57 -13.52 -4.63
CA LYS A 288 8.53 -13.79 -5.72
C LYS A 288 7.85 -14.28 -7.00
N ASP A 289 6.90 -15.20 -6.88
CA ASP A 289 6.14 -15.72 -8.01
C ASP A 289 5.20 -14.66 -8.59
N SER A 290 4.59 -13.83 -7.74
CA SER A 290 3.74 -12.71 -8.16
C SER A 290 4.53 -11.67 -8.95
N MET A 291 5.72 -11.31 -8.47
CA MET A 291 6.62 -10.38 -9.14
C MET A 291 7.12 -10.96 -10.47
N LEU A 292 7.46 -12.25 -10.52
CA LEU A 292 7.89 -12.91 -11.75
C LEU A 292 6.76 -12.97 -12.79
N LYS A 293 5.60 -13.52 -12.41
CA LYS A 293 4.48 -13.81 -13.33
C LYS A 293 3.68 -12.58 -13.70
N TYR A 294 3.54 -11.63 -12.79
CA TYR A 294 2.61 -10.52 -12.96
C TYR A 294 3.29 -9.15 -12.91
N GLY A 295 4.55 -9.08 -12.47
CA GLY A 295 5.28 -7.82 -12.33
C GLY A 295 4.72 -6.90 -11.26
N SER A 296 4.00 -7.46 -10.29
CA SER A 296 3.33 -6.73 -9.22
C SER A 296 3.08 -7.62 -8.01
N ASP A 297 3.16 -7.01 -6.84
CA ASP A 297 2.74 -7.48 -5.52
C ASP A 297 1.23 -7.38 -5.29
N LYS A 298 0.48 -6.82 -6.24
CA LYS A 298 -0.98 -6.74 -6.26
C LYS A 298 -1.54 -7.09 -7.64
N PRO A 299 -1.37 -8.33 -8.09
CA PRO A 299 -1.71 -8.71 -9.45
C PRO A 299 -3.22 -8.65 -9.72
N ASP A 300 -3.58 -8.16 -10.90
CA ASP A 300 -4.90 -8.43 -11.47
C ASP A 300 -4.87 -9.82 -12.12
N LEU A 301 -5.42 -10.81 -11.41
CA LEU A 301 -5.49 -12.20 -11.85
C LEU A 301 -6.57 -12.46 -12.89
N ARG A 302 -7.44 -11.49 -13.17
CA ARG A 302 -8.39 -11.56 -14.29
C ARG A 302 -7.67 -11.46 -15.62
N ASN A 303 -6.51 -10.81 -15.65
CA ASN A 303 -5.61 -10.84 -16.79
C ASN A 303 -4.96 -12.24 -16.89
N PRO A 304 -5.21 -12.99 -17.98
CA PRO A 304 -4.75 -14.36 -18.12
C PRO A 304 -3.27 -14.47 -18.55
N ILE A 305 -2.62 -13.37 -18.90
CA ILE A 305 -1.22 -13.38 -19.32
C ILE A 305 -0.34 -13.64 -18.09
N GLU A 306 0.59 -14.58 -18.19
CA GLU A 306 1.66 -14.79 -17.20
C GLU A 306 3.02 -14.54 -17.86
N ASN A 307 3.82 -13.67 -17.25
CA ASN A 307 5.21 -13.46 -17.64
C ASN A 307 6.06 -14.68 -17.22
N PHE A 308 7.20 -14.87 -17.87
CA PHE A 308 8.16 -15.89 -17.49
C PHE A 308 9.61 -15.41 -17.64
N ASP A 309 10.52 -16.11 -16.97
CA ASP A 309 11.97 -15.82 -17.06
C ASP A 309 12.55 -16.37 -18.36
N ALA A 310 13.16 -15.51 -19.17
CA ALA A 310 13.85 -15.87 -20.40
C ALA A 310 15.37 -15.66 -20.31
N SER A 311 15.91 -15.34 -19.12
CA SER A 311 17.33 -14.99 -18.93
C SER A 311 18.27 -16.08 -19.44
N GLU A 312 18.03 -17.33 -19.04
CA GLU A 312 18.80 -18.50 -19.49
C GLU A 312 18.72 -18.75 -21.00
N ILE A 313 17.62 -18.37 -21.65
CA ILE A 313 17.46 -18.52 -23.10
C ILE A 313 18.39 -17.56 -23.85
N PHE A 314 18.56 -16.36 -23.31
CA PHE A 314 19.42 -15.31 -23.89
C PHE A 314 20.85 -15.33 -23.36
N ALA A 315 21.13 -16.05 -22.28
CA ALA A 315 22.46 -16.27 -21.75
C ALA A 315 23.38 -16.87 -22.83
N GLY A 316 24.48 -16.18 -23.13
CA GLY A 316 25.42 -16.60 -24.18
C GLY A 316 24.90 -16.51 -25.62
N SER A 317 23.73 -15.89 -25.86
CA SER A 317 23.20 -15.69 -27.21
C SER A 317 23.99 -14.62 -27.99
N LYS A 318 23.82 -14.57 -29.33
CA LYS A 318 24.44 -13.53 -30.17
C LYS A 318 23.79 -12.15 -30.00
N PHE A 319 22.60 -12.09 -29.38
CA PHE A 319 21.95 -10.83 -29.04
C PHE A 319 22.61 -10.20 -27.81
N LYS A 320 23.74 -9.52 -28.04
CA LYS A 320 24.64 -8.99 -27.01
C LYS A 320 23.96 -8.11 -25.97
N VAL A 321 22.93 -7.34 -26.34
CA VAL A 321 22.18 -6.50 -25.40
C VAL A 321 21.64 -7.32 -24.22
N PHE A 322 21.05 -8.49 -24.46
CA PHE A 322 20.55 -9.35 -23.38
C PHE A 322 21.62 -10.26 -22.82
N ALA A 323 22.49 -10.83 -23.65
CA ALA A 323 23.56 -11.72 -23.17
C ALA A 323 24.51 -11.01 -22.20
N ASP A 324 24.91 -9.76 -22.51
CA ASP A 324 25.80 -8.98 -21.66
C ASP A 324 25.10 -8.53 -20.38
N SER A 325 23.81 -8.18 -20.43
CA SER A 325 23.00 -7.87 -19.25
C SER A 325 22.90 -9.08 -18.31
N VAL A 326 22.53 -10.25 -18.83
CA VAL A 326 22.44 -11.49 -18.03
C VAL A 326 23.79 -11.86 -17.41
N SER A 327 24.90 -11.65 -18.13
CA SER A 327 26.25 -11.89 -17.58
C SER A 327 26.61 -10.97 -16.40
N LYS A 328 25.93 -9.83 -16.27
CA LYS A 328 26.07 -8.89 -15.14
C LYS A 328 25.10 -9.18 -13.99
N GLY A 329 24.32 -10.27 -14.06
CA GLY A 329 23.31 -10.62 -13.06
C GLY A 329 21.95 -9.93 -13.25
N GLU A 330 21.72 -9.28 -14.40
CA GLU A 330 20.40 -8.78 -14.77
C GLU A 330 19.51 -9.89 -15.33
N VAL A 331 18.21 -9.62 -15.47
CA VAL A 331 17.22 -10.61 -15.91
C VAL A 331 16.47 -10.16 -17.16
N VAL A 332 15.95 -11.13 -17.91
CA VAL A 332 15.06 -10.93 -19.06
C VAL A 332 13.70 -11.53 -18.75
N ARG A 333 12.65 -10.70 -18.74
CA ARG A 333 11.25 -11.10 -18.52
C ARG A 333 10.50 -11.11 -19.84
N ALA A 334 9.95 -12.25 -20.21
CA ALA A 334 9.13 -12.44 -21.40
C ALA A 334 7.65 -12.19 -21.06
N ILE A 335 6.97 -11.42 -21.91
CA ILE A 335 5.56 -11.02 -21.76
C ILE A 335 4.78 -11.58 -22.96
N PRO A 336 4.04 -12.69 -22.79
CA PRO A 336 3.20 -13.28 -23.85
C PRO A 336 2.10 -12.35 -24.36
N VAL A 337 1.80 -12.45 -25.65
CA VAL A 337 0.72 -11.73 -26.33
C VAL A 337 -0.06 -12.73 -27.18
N PRO A 338 -1.18 -13.29 -26.67
CA PRO A 338 -1.93 -14.32 -27.37
C PRO A 338 -2.73 -13.74 -28.56
N ASN A 339 -2.88 -14.54 -29.62
CA ASN A 339 -3.79 -14.25 -30.75
C ASN A 339 -3.59 -12.85 -31.37
N HIS A 340 -2.33 -12.58 -31.75
CA HIS A 340 -1.75 -11.33 -32.26
C HIS A 340 -2.32 -10.80 -33.59
N LYS A 341 -3.48 -11.26 -34.08
CA LYS A 341 -4.06 -10.69 -35.33
C LYS A 341 -4.23 -9.15 -35.28
N GLN A 342 -4.21 -8.57 -34.07
CA GLN A 342 -4.23 -7.13 -33.79
C GLN A 342 -2.84 -6.47 -33.58
N ALA A 343 -1.74 -7.22 -33.51
CA ALA A 343 -0.37 -6.72 -33.38
C ALA A 343 0.12 -6.14 -34.72
N THR A 344 -0.49 -5.02 -35.09
CA THR A 344 -0.10 -4.17 -36.21
C THR A 344 1.17 -3.38 -35.86
N GLU A 345 1.81 -2.75 -36.85
CA GLU A 345 2.97 -1.87 -36.61
C GLU A 345 2.64 -0.76 -35.59
N PHE A 346 1.40 -0.25 -35.61
CA PHE A 346 0.89 0.70 -34.63
C PHE A 346 0.93 0.17 -33.20
N PHE A 347 0.49 -1.06 -32.96
CA PHE A 347 0.51 -1.68 -31.64
C PHE A 347 1.94 -1.85 -31.11
N LYS A 348 2.90 -2.21 -31.98
CA LYS A 348 4.31 -2.28 -31.61
C LYS A 348 4.84 -0.93 -31.18
N THR A 349 4.61 0.11 -31.99
CA THR A 349 5.04 1.48 -31.69
C THR A 349 4.45 1.97 -30.37
N GLU A 350 3.15 1.75 -30.14
CA GLU A 350 2.49 2.11 -28.87
C GLU A 350 3.16 1.42 -27.68
N MET A 351 3.49 0.12 -27.76
CA MET A 351 4.14 -0.59 -26.66
C MET A 351 5.59 -0.14 -26.45
N GLN A 352 6.32 0.20 -27.52
CA GLN A 352 7.67 0.79 -27.39
C GLN A 352 7.63 2.13 -26.66
N GLU A 353 6.72 3.03 -27.07
CA GLU A 353 6.55 4.35 -26.47
C GLU A 353 6.09 4.24 -25.02
N PHE A 354 5.13 3.35 -24.74
CA PHE A 354 4.65 3.10 -23.40
C PHE A 354 5.78 2.59 -22.48
N ALA A 355 6.61 1.66 -22.93
CA ALA A 355 7.76 1.19 -22.15
C ALA A 355 8.77 2.32 -21.88
N LYS A 356 9.06 3.16 -22.89
CA LYS A 356 9.95 4.32 -22.76
C LYS A 356 9.45 5.34 -21.74
N GLN A 357 8.15 5.67 -21.78
CA GLN A 357 7.51 6.57 -20.82
C GLN A 357 7.58 6.05 -19.38
N ASN A 358 7.68 4.73 -19.20
CA ASN A 358 7.79 4.08 -17.89
C ASN A 358 9.25 3.77 -17.48
N GLY A 359 10.25 4.28 -18.21
CA GLY A 359 11.66 4.23 -17.84
C GLY A 359 12.54 3.30 -18.68
N ALA A 360 11.99 2.50 -19.60
CA ALA A 360 12.79 1.66 -20.50
C ALA A 360 13.38 2.50 -21.64
N GLN A 361 14.52 3.16 -21.40
CA GLN A 361 15.15 4.12 -22.33
C GLN A 361 15.25 3.63 -23.79
N PHE A 362 15.56 2.36 -23.99
CA PHE A 362 15.71 1.74 -25.32
C PHE A 362 14.46 1.01 -25.84
N GLY A 363 13.35 1.08 -25.11
CA GLY A 363 12.14 0.32 -25.40
C GLY A 363 12.23 -1.15 -24.94
N ILE A 364 11.45 -2.02 -25.59
CA ILE A 364 11.35 -3.46 -25.30
C ILE A 364 11.63 -4.30 -26.54
N ALA A 365 12.35 -5.41 -26.45
CA ALA A 365 12.51 -6.29 -27.61
C ALA A 365 11.24 -7.09 -27.85
N TYR A 366 11.04 -7.63 -29.06
CA TYR A 366 9.86 -8.44 -29.37
C TYR A 366 10.12 -9.50 -30.43
N LEU A 367 9.28 -10.54 -30.44
CA LEU A 367 9.17 -11.55 -31.49
C LEU A 367 7.69 -11.74 -31.85
N ILE A 368 7.42 -12.02 -33.13
CA ILE A 368 6.07 -12.28 -33.64
C ILE A 368 6.13 -13.56 -34.47
N PHE A 369 5.39 -14.59 -34.06
CA PHE A 369 5.44 -15.92 -34.64
C PHE A 369 4.47 -16.04 -35.82
N ASP A 370 4.99 -16.46 -36.97
CA ASP A 370 4.25 -16.54 -38.24
C ASP A 370 4.78 -17.65 -39.14
N GLY A 371 3.90 -18.56 -39.57
CA GLY A 371 4.19 -19.64 -40.52
C GLY A 371 5.41 -20.50 -40.18
N GLY A 372 5.58 -20.92 -38.93
CA GLY A 372 6.75 -21.68 -38.46
C GLY A 372 8.05 -20.86 -38.34
N SER A 373 7.98 -19.54 -38.47
CA SER A 373 9.10 -18.60 -38.37
C SER A 373 8.74 -17.39 -37.50
N VAL A 374 9.52 -16.31 -37.57
CA VAL A 374 9.17 -15.02 -36.97
C VAL A 374 9.23 -13.89 -38.00
N LYS A 375 8.34 -12.91 -37.86
CA LYS A 375 8.37 -11.68 -38.67
C LYS A 375 9.68 -10.89 -38.43
N PRO A 376 10.07 -9.97 -39.35
CA PRO A 376 11.23 -9.12 -39.15
C PRO A 376 11.22 -8.45 -37.78
N CYS A 377 12.32 -8.60 -37.04
CA CYS A 377 12.45 -8.13 -35.68
C CYS A 377 13.88 -7.64 -35.38
N PRO A 378 14.07 -6.73 -34.42
CA PRO A 378 15.39 -6.19 -34.08
C PRO A 378 16.39 -7.26 -33.61
N ILE A 379 15.92 -8.35 -32.99
CA ILE A 379 16.78 -9.44 -32.49
C ILE A 379 17.50 -10.13 -33.65
N ARG A 380 16.84 -10.26 -34.82
CA ARG A 380 17.42 -10.87 -36.02
C ARG A 380 18.69 -10.15 -36.49
N ASN A 381 18.76 -8.83 -36.32
CA ASN A 381 19.91 -8.03 -36.73
C ASN A 381 21.20 -8.41 -35.99
N ALA A 382 21.12 -8.95 -34.77
CA ALA A 382 22.30 -9.38 -34.03
C ALA A 382 22.88 -10.72 -34.49
N TYR A 383 22.24 -11.39 -35.45
CA TYR A 383 22.71 -12.62 -36.07
C TYR A 383 23.36 -12.38 -37.43
N LYS A 384 23.52 -11.12 -37.86
CA LYS A 384 24.30 -10.78 -39.06
C LYS A 384 25.75 -11.26 -38.92
N ILE A 385 26.28 -11.91 -39.95
CA ILE A 385 27.61 -12.56 -39.95
C ILE A 385 28.73 -11.54 -40.16
N THR A 386 28.46 -10.44 -40.88
CA THR A 386 29.40 -9.35 -41.13
C THR A 386 28.77 -8.00 -40.78
N LYS A 387 29.60 -7.00 -40.43
CA LYS A 387 29.11 -5.66 -40.03
C LYS A 387 28.36 -4.92 -41.15
N ASP A 388 28.71 -5.20 -42.40
CA ASP A 388 28.22 -4.49 -43.58
C ASP A 388 27.37 -5.38 -44.53
N GLY A 389 27.11 -6.64 -44.16
CA GLY A 389 26.38 -7.60 -44.99
C GLY A 389 24.96 -7.91 -44.50
N ASP A 390 24.18 -8.52 -45.40
CA ASP A 390 22.82 -9.01 -45.11
C ASP A 390 22.76 -10.51 -44.82
N GLU A 391 23.91 -11.21 -44.81
CA GLU A 391 23.98 -12.63 -44.45
C GLU A 391 23.79 -12.81 -42.93
N ILE A 392 22.90 -13.74 -42.56
CA ILE A 392 22.47 -14.01 -41.19
C ILE A 392 22.86 -15.46 -40.83
N ASP A 393 23.34 -15.67 -39.61
CA ASP A 393 23.43 -17.00 -39.00
C ASP A 393 22.01 -17.52 -38.70
N GLU A 394 21.38 -18.04 -39.74
CA GLU A 394 20.02 -18.58 -39.68
C GLU A 394 19.90 -19.79 -38.74
N THR A 395 20.97 -20.56 -38.54
CA THR A 395 20.95 -21.72 -37.63
C THR A 395 20.88 -21.26 -36.18
N GLY A 396 21.80 -20.40 -35.75
CA GLY A 396 21.81 -19.86 -34.39
C GLY A 396 20.57 -19.02 -34.09
N PHE A 397 20.06 -18.26 -35.08
CA PHE A 397 18.83 -17.50 -34.92
C PHE A 397 17.62 -18.42 -34.73
N LYS A 398 17.46 -19.45 -35.57
CA LYS A 398 16.36 -20.42 -35.43
C LYS A 398 16.40 -21.16 -34.10
N GLU A 399 17.58 -21.56 -33.62
CA GLU A 399 17.72 -22.19 -32.30
C GLU A 399 17.22 -21.30 -31.16
N LEU A 400 17.57 -20.00 -31.17
CA LEU A 400 17.06 -19.05 -30.19
C LEU A 400 15.53 -18.94 -30.27
N ILE A 401 14.98 -18.79 -31.47
CA ILE A 401 13.53 -18.68 -31.69
C ILE A 401 12.80 -19.93 -31.20
N GLU A 402 13.32 -21.13 -31.48
CA GLU A 402 12.72 -22.38 -31.01
C GLU A 402 12.77 -22.53 -29.48
N LYS A 403 13.87 -22.10 -28.83
CA LYS A 403 13.95 -22.07 -27.35
C LYS A 403 12.87 -21.17 -26.76
N VAL A 404 12.70 -19.96 -27.31
CA VAL A 404 11.63 -19.02 -26.88
C VAL A 404 10.25 -19.59 -27.18
N ARG A 405 10.03 -20.11 -28.39
CA ARG A 405 8.75 -20.71 -28.83
C ARG A 405 8.32 -21.83 -27.89
N LYS A 406 9.25 -22.73 -27.55
CA LYS A 406 9.03 -23.84 -26.63
C LYS A 406 8.78 -23.36 -25.20
N ALA A 407 9.56 -22.40 -24.70
CA ALA A 407 9.41 -21.89 -23.33
C ALA A 407 8.06 -21.21 -23.09
N GLY A 408 7.57 -20.43 -24.05
CA GLY A 408 6.27 -19.74 -23.95
C GLY A 408 5.09 -20.50 -24.57
N ASN A 409 5.31 -21.70 -25.10
CA ASN A 409 4.31 -22.48 -25.85
C ASN A 409 3.59 -21.66 -26.95
N PHE A 410 4.36 -20.84 -27.68
CA PHE A 410 3.83 -19.89 -28.64
C PHE A 410 3.39 -20.57 -29.95
N LYS A 411 2.18 -20.23 -30.40
CA LYS A 411 1.64 -20.65 -31.68
C LYS A 411 1.94 -19.60 -32.74
N ASP A 412 1.87 -20.00 -34.00
CA ASP A 412 1.78 -19.02 -35.08
C ASP A 412 0.51 -18.22 -34.88
N GLY A 413 0.63 -16.90 -34.86
CA GLY A 413 -0.44 -16.13 -34.29
C GLY A 413 -0.13 -15.50 -32.92
N ASP A 414 1.00 -15.75 -32.28
CA ASP A 414 1.34 -15.13 -31.01
C ASP A 414 2.52 -14.15 -31.15
N ALA A 415 2.69 -13.30 -30.14
CA ALA A 415 3.87 -12.46 -29.98
C ALA A 415 4.39 -12.51 -28.55
N VAL A 416 5.61 -12.04 -28.35
CA VAL A 416 6.24 -11.91 -27.04
C VAL A 416 7.07 -10.65 -27.00
N PHE A 417 6.90 -9.86 -25.93
CA PHE A 417 7.78 -8.75 -25.59
C PHE A 417 8.81 -9.17 -24.55
N PHE A 418 9.94 -8.47 -24.49
CA PHE A 418 10.99 -8.71 -23.51
C PHE A 418 11.38 -7.43 -22.79
N ALA A 419 11.30 -7.45 -21.46
CA ALA A 419 11.87 -6.44 -20.59
C ALA A 419 13.19 -6.97 -20.02
N CYS A 420 14.25 -6.16 -20.04
CA CYS A 420 15.59 -6.53 -19.59
C CYS A 420 16.15 -5.48 -18.64
N GLY A 421 16.85 -5.91 -17.60
CA GLY A 421 17.54 -5.05 -16.63
C GLY A 421 17.61 -5.67 -15.24
N LYS A 422 17.94 -4.88 -14.22
CA LYS A 422 17.83 -5.30 -12.80
C LYS A 422 16.44 -5.91 -12.53
N GLU A 423 16.39 -6.93 -11.68
CA GLU A 423 15.17 -7.72 -11.46
C GLU A 423 13.93 -6.89 -11.11
N THR A 424 14.06 -5.99 -10.15
CA THR A 424 12.98 -5.08 -9.72
C THR A 424 12.45 -4.24 -10.88
N PHE A 425 13.35 -3.70 -11.70
CA PHE A 425 13.01 -2.90 -12.87
C PHE A 425 12.36 -3.73 -13.98
N ALA A 426 12.94 -4.87 -14.33
CA ALA A 426 12.43 -5.75 -15.38
C ALA A 426 11.02 -6.29 -15.03
N ASN A 427 10.80 -6.69 -13.77
CA ASN A 427 9.47 -7.10 -13.28
C ASN A 427 8.45 -5.95 -13.38
N LYS A 428 8.81 -4.74 -12.93
CA LYS A 428 7.92 -3.56 -13.00
C LYS A 428 7.49 -3.25 -14.45
N ILE A 429 8.45 -3.17 -15.38
CA ILE A 429 8.12 -2.91 -16.79
C ILE A 429 7.27 -4.03 -17.37
N ALA A 430 7.61 -5.30 -17.08
CA ALA A 430 6.84 -6.45 -17.57
C ALA A 430 5.39 -6.43 -17.06
N GLY A 431 5.15 -6.07 -15.79
CA GLY A 431 3.80 -5.97 -15.23
C GLY A 431 2.95 -4.85 -15.84
N LEU A 432 3.57 -3.69 -16.08
CA LEU A 432 2.91 -2.56 -16.75
C LEU A 432 2.52 -2.90 -18.20
N VAL A 433 3.46 -3.46 -18.96
CA VAL A 433 3.22 -3.89 -20.36
C VAL A 433 2.16 -4.99 -20.40
N ARG A 434 2.27 -6.02 -19.54
CA ARG A 434 1.29 -7.09 -19.39
C ARG A 434 -0.14 -6.56 -19.20
N THR A 435 -0.31 -5.59 -18.30
CA THR A 435 -1.62 -5.00 -18.00
C THR A 435 -2.16 -4.19 -19.18
N LYS A 436 -1.30 -3.40 -19.82
CA LYS A 436 -1.66 -2.61 -21.01
C LYS A 436 -2.09 -3.52 -22.17
N VAL A 437 -1.35 -4.59 -22.43
CA VAL A 437 -1.66 -5.60 -23.47
C VAL A 437 -3.03 -6.23 -23.20
N ALA A 438 -3.28 -6.73 -21.99
CA ALA A 438 -4.55 -7.39 -21.68
C ALA A 438 -5.76 -6.48 -21.82
N LYS A 439 -5.65 -5.21 -21.40
CA LYS A 439 -6.71 -4.20 -21.60
C LYS A 439 -6.97 -3.96 -23.09
N LYS A 440 -5.91 -3.86 -23.91
CA LYS A 440 -6.05 -3.60 -25.35
C LYS A 440 -6.66 -4.76 -26.11
N LEU A 441 -6.35 -5.98 -25.69
CA LEU A 441 -6.91 -7.21 -26.26
C LEU A 441 -8.27 -7.60 -25.66
N GLY A 442 -8.79 -6.85 -24.68
CA GLY A 442 -10.07 -7.14 -24.02
C GLY A 442 -10.08 -8.48 -23.28
N LEU A 443 -8.94 -8.88 -22.68
CA LEU A 443 -8.77 -10.18 -22.03
C LEU A 443 -9.22 -10.21 -20.56
N ILE A 444 -9.61 -9.06 -20.00
CA ILE A 444 -9.98 -8.92 -18.59
C ILE A 444 -11.50 -9.09 -18.47
N ASP A 445 -11.96 -10.05 -17.66
CA ASP A 445 -13.38 -10.21 -17.35
C ASP A 445 -13.81 -9.26 -16.23
N ASP A 446 -14.57 -8.23 -16.57
CA ASP A 446 -15.03 -7.22 -15.60
C ASP A 446 -16.20 -7.68 -14.72
N ASN A 447 -16.76 -8.87 -14.95
CA ASN A 447 -17.92 -9.40 -14.22
C ASN A 447 -17.56 -10.33 -13.05
N ILE A 448 -16.26 -10.47 -12.74
CA ILE A 448 -15.77 -11.30 -11.64
C ILE A 448 -14.91 -10.51 -10.65
N PHE A 449 -14.96 -10.94 -9.40
CA PHE A 449 -13.96 -10.64 -8.38
C PHE A 449 -12.98 -11.81 -8.31
N LYS A 450 -11.70 -11.53 -8.52
CA LYS A 450 -10.63 -12.54 -8.42
C LYS A 450 -9.65 -12.10 -7.35
N PHE A 451 -9.78 -12.76 -6.19
CA PHE A 451 -8.98 -12.54 -5.01
C PHE A 451 -7.69 -13.37 -5.05
N ALA A 452 -6.68 -12.92 -4.32
CA ALA A 452 -5.54 -13.73 -3.94
C ALA A 452 -4.90 -13.20 -2.66
N TRP A 453 -4.21 -14.11 -1.95
CA TRP A 453 -3.23 -13.75 -0.96
C TRP A 453 -1.85 -13.70 -1.58
N ILE A 454 -1.14 -12.59 -1.37
CA ILE A 454 0.29 -12.51 -1.62
C ILE A 454 1.00 -12.75 -0.30
N VAL A 455 1.93 -13.69 -0.27
CA VAL A 455 2.61 -14.16 0.96
C VAL A 455 4.11 -14.24 0.74
N ASP A 456 4.89 -14.48 1.79
CA ASP A 456 6.35 -14.70 1.70
C ASP A 456 7.08 -13.47 1.10
N PHE A 457 6.71 -12.27 1.56
CA PHE A 457 7.42 -11.03 1.20
C PHE A 457 8.87 -11.07 1.68
N PRO A 458 9.82 -10.44 0.99
CA PRO A 458 11.17 -10.25 1.54
C PRO A 458 11.06 -9.47 2.86
N TYR A 459 11.93 -9.75 3.83
CA TYR A 459 11.96 -9.02 5.11
C TYR A 459 12.83 -7.76 5.01
N PHE A 460 13.94 -7.88 4.28
CA PHE A 460 14.88 -6.79 4.02
C PHE A 460 14.89 -6.43 2.53
N GLU A 461 15.18 -5.18 2.23
CA GLU A 461 15.52 -4.71 0.89
C GLU A 461 16.80 -3.88 0.90
N TYR A 462 17.48 -3.80 -0.24
CA TYR A 462 18.64 -2.93 -0.40
C TYR A 462 18.19 -1.59 -0.99
N ASN A 463 18.32 -0.53 -0.20
CA ASN A 463 18.05 0.83 -0.65
C ASN A 463 19.26 1.33 -1.45
N GLU A 464 19.09 1.46 -2.77
CA GLU A 464 20.16 1.89 -3.69
C GLU A 464 20.55 3.36 -3.51
N ASP A 465 19.63 4.21 -3.06
CA ASP A 465 19.86 5.64 -2.87
C ASP A 465 20.70 5.89 -1.59
N GLU A 466 20.32 5.24 -0.49
CA GLU A 466 21.01 5.33 0.79
C GLU A 466 22.19 4.35 0.91
N LYS A 467 22.30 3.37 -0.01
CA LYS A 467 23.32 2.32 -0.05
C LYS A 467 23.39 1.50 1.25
N LYS A 468 22.23 1.17 1.81
CA LYS A 468 22.09 0.37 3.04
C LYS A 468 20.98 -0.67 2.90
N ILE A 469 20.99 -1.63 3.80
CA ILE A 469 19.83 -2.52 4.02
C ILE A 469 18.77 -1.75 4.79
N ASP A 470 17.52 -1.91 4.39
CA ASP A 470 16.34 -1.40 5.09
C ASP A 470 15.28 -2.50 5.17
N PHE A 471 14.22 -2.26 5.93
CA PHE A 471 13.05 -3.14 5.93
C PHE A 471 12.27 -2.97 4.63
N SER A 472 11.83 -4.08 4.02
CA SER A 472 11.00 -4.01 2.80
C SER A 472 9.61 -3.40 3.08
N HIS A 473 9.11 -3.60 4.29
CA HIS A 473 7.76 -3.27 4.71
C HIS A 473 7.72 -2.97 6.22
N ASN A 474 7.02 -3.79 7.01
CA ASN A 474 6.80 -3.52 8.43
C ASN A 474 7.91 -4.15 9.30
N PRO A 475 8.65 -3.35 10.08
CA PRO A 475 9.76 -3.83 10.91
C PRO A 475 9.33 -4.76 12.04
N PHE A 476 8.06 -4.68 12.45
CA PHE A 476 7.49 -5.53 13.50
C PHE A 476 6.99 -6.88 12.97
N SER A 477 7.11 -7.15 11.67
CA SER A 477 6.81 -8.48 11.13
C SER A 477 7.81 -9.52 11.65
N MET A 478 7.33 -10.74 11.89
CA MET A 478 8.18 -11.87 12.28
C MET A 478 8.95 -12.39 11.06
N PRO A 479 10.29 -12.39 11.04
CA PRO A 479 11.06 -13.01 9.97
C PRO A 479 10.87 -14.54 10.00
N LYS A 480 10.84 -15.18 8.83
CA LYS A 480 10.76 -16.64 8.65
C LYS A 480 12.12 -17.31 8.82
N CYS A 481 12.86 -16.91 9.84
CA CYS A 481 14.16 -17.49 10.18
C CYS A 481 14.39 -17.37 11.69
N SER A 482 15.39 -18.09 12.19
CA SER A 482 15.79 -18.01 13.60
C SER A 482 16.67 -16.78 13.87
N LEU A 483 16.88 -16.45 15.14
CA LEU A 483 17.89 -15.46 15.53
C LEU A 483 19.29 -15.87 15.04
N GLU A 484 19.59 -17.17 15.07
CA GLU A 484 20.87 -17.71 14.61
C GLU A 484 21.07 -17.44 13.12
N ASP A 485 20.03 -17.66 12.30
CA ASP A 485 20.05 -17.35 10.87
C ASP A 485 20.30 -15.85 10.60
N LEU A 486 19.63 -14.95 11.33
CA LEU A 486 19.84 -13.50 11.19
C LEU A 486 21.29 -13.11 11.53
N ILE A 487 21.84 -13.66 12.61
CA ILE A 487 23.23 -13.40 13.01
C ILE A 487 24.20 -13.92 11.94
N LEU A 488 23.97 -15.13 11.41
CA LEU A 488 24.83 -15.73 10.39
C LEU A 488 24.71 -15.05 9.01
N ALA A 489 23.55 -14.45 8.70
CA ALA A 489 23.36 -13.61 7.53
C ALA A 489 24.08 -12.25 7.68
N ASP A 490 24.19 -11.76 8.91
CA ASP A 490 24.82 -10.48 9.26
C ASP A 490 26.30 -10.64 9.68
N ARG A 491 27.09 -11.26 8.80
CA ARG A 491 28.52 -11.54 9.04
C ARG A 491 29.34 -10.28 9.29
N VAL A 492 28.91 -9.14 8.74
CA VAL A 492 29.57 -7.84 8.86
C VAL A 492 29.47 -7.28 10.29
N ASN A 493 28.39 -7.58 11.03
CA ASN A 493 28.31 -7.23 12.45
C ASN A 493 29.02 -8.23 13.37
N ILE A 494 29.38 -9.42 12.88
CA ILE A 494 30.27 -10.31 13.63
C ILE A 494 31.73 -9.85 13.49
N VAL A 495 32.13 -9.37 12.32
CA VAL A 495 33.47 -8.85 12.06
C VAL A 495 33.41 -7.34 11.85
N LYS A 496 33.55 -6.55 12.91
CA LYS A 496 33.29 -5.10 12.89
C LYS A 496 34.55 -4.27 12.61
N ILE A 497 34.36 -3.09 12.02
CA ILE A 497 35.38 -2.04 11.89
C ILE A 497 35.12 -0.96 12.94
N LYS A 498 36.13 -0.54 13.70
CA LYS A 498 36.01 0.56 14.69
C LYS A 498 37.19 1.54 14.60
N PRO A 499 36.99 2.82 14.98
CA PRO A 499 38.10 3.76 15.16
C PRO A 499 39.08 3.29 16.25
N TYR A 500 40.37 3.38 15.96
CA TYR A 500 41.43 3.05 16.91
C TYR A 500 42.17 4.31 17.37
N LYS A 501 41.94 4.75 18.62
CA LYS A 501 42.72 5.78 19.34
C LYS A 501 43.19 6.97 18.48
N ASN A 502 42.35 7.47 17.57
CA ASN A 502 42.64 8.56 16.61
C ASN A 502 43.77 8.29 15.59
N GLN A 503 44.18 7.04 15.38
CA GLN A 503 45.29 6.63 14.52
C GLN A 503 44.85 5.77 13.30
N GLY A 504 43.54 5.69 13.02
CA GLY A 504 42.96 4.95 11.89
C GLY A 504 41.84 4.02 12.34
N LEU A 505 41.61 2.94 11.59
CA LEU A 505 40.59 1.93 11.85
C LEU A 505 41.21 0.58 12.25
N CYS A 506 40.47 -0.23 13.00
CA CYS A 506 40.80 -1.63 13.30
C CYS A 506 39.65 -2.57 12.96
N VAL A 507 39.98 -3.83 12.64
CA VAL A 507 39.03 -4.93 12.43
C VAL A 507 39.06 -5.87 13.63
N TYR A 508 37.91 -6.22 14.18
CA TYR A 508 37.81 -7.13 15.31
C TYR A 508 36.56 -8.03 15.21
N ILE A 509 36.60 -9.14 15.94
CA ILE A 509 35.50 -10.10 16.01
C ILE A 509 34.68 -9.79 17.27
N ASP A 510 33.38 -9.61 17.10
CA ASP A 510 32.46 -9.36 18.21
C ASP A 510 32.12 -10.68 18.90
N SER A 511 32.86 -10.98 19.97
CA SER A 511 32.66 -12.22 20.73
C SER A 511 31.29 -12.30 21.41
N GLU A 512 30.62 -11.18 21.66
CA GLU A 512 29.27 -11.16 22.22
C GLU A 512 28.25 -11.62 21.18
N GLU A 513 28.40 -11.22 19.92
CA GLU A 513 27.57 -11.70 18.81
C GLU A 513 27.74 -13.21 18.59
N LEU A 514 28.98 -13.72 18.61
CA LEU A 514 29.23 -15.16 18.48
C LEU A 514 28.66 -15.98 19.62
N GLN A 515 28.60 -15.43 20.84
CA GLN A 515 28.03 -16.11 22.01
C GLN A 515 26.51 -16.28 21.94
N LYS A 516 25.82 -15.53 21.07
CA LYS A 516 24.37 -15.67 20.83
C LYS A 516 24.03 -16.88 19.95
N LEU A 517 25.00 -17.43 19.22
CA LEU A 517 24.83 -18.62 18.40
C LEU A 517 24.65 -19.88 19.27
N ASN A 518 23.96 -20.88 18.74
CA ASN A 518 23.75 -22.14 19.44
C ASN A 518 25.07 -22.93 19.49
N LYS A 519 25.65 -23.08 20.68
CA LYS A 519 26.95 -23.77 20.86
C LYS A 519 26.99 -25.22 20.35
N ASN A 520 25.82 -25.85 20.20
CA ASN A 520 25.71 -27.21 19.70
C ASN A 520 25.56 -27.31 18.17
N SER A 521 25.30 -26.19 17.48
CA SER A 521 25.09 -26.16 16.03
C SER A 521 26.37 -26.52 15.27
N HIS A 522 26.21 -27.04 14.06
CA HIS A 522 27.32 -27.36 13.18
C HIS A 522 28.12 -26.11 12.81
N ASP A 523 27.41 -25.03 12.46
CA ASP A 523 28.00 -23.77 12.05
C ASP A 523 28.82 -23.14 13.19
N TYR A 524 28.32 -23.14 14.43
CA TYR A 524 29.09 -22.64 15.57
C TYR A 524 30.40 -23.41 15.78
N LYS A 525 30.34 -24.74 15.76
CA LYS A 525 31.54 -25.60 15.91
C LYS A 525 32.53 -25.34 14.79
N LYS A 526 32.05 -25.13 13.57
CA LYS A 526 32.88 -24.77 12.41
C LYS A 526 33.54 -23.40 12.57
N ILE A 527 32.81 -22.39 13.03
CA ILE A 527 33.35 -21.06 13.35
C ILE A 527 34.49 -21.17 14.38
N VAL A 528 34.27 -21.92 15.47
CA VAL A 528 35.28 -22.12 16.52
C VAL A 528 36.52 -22.86 15.99
N GLU A 529 36.32 -23.87 15.14
CA GLU A 529 37.41 -24.57 14.45
C GLU A 529 38.21 -23.61 13.55
N ASN A 530 37.52 -22.83 12.72
CA ASN A 530 38.13 -21.85 11.80
C ASN A 530 38.91 -20.78 12.56
N LEU A 531 38.36 -20.26 13.67
CA LEU A 531 39.04 -19.31 14.55
C LEU A 531 40.29 -19.91 15.19
N SER A 532 40.22 -21.17 15.63
CA SER A 532 41.36 -21.89 16.21
C SER A 532 42.48 -22.09 15.16
N ASN A 533 42.11 -22.46 13.94
CA ASN A 533 43.04 -22.62 12.82
C ASN A 533 43.68 -21.28 12.43
N PHE A 534 42.88 -20.22 12.36
CA PHE A 534 43.37 -18.88 12.11
C PHE A 534 44.36 -18.42 13.19
N HIS A 535 44.04 -18.67 14.47
CA HIS A 535 44.94 -18.35 15.59
C HIS A 535 46.26 -19.13 15.53
N ALA A 536 46.21 -20.42 15.19
CA ALA A 536 47.41 -21.24 15.03
C ALA A 536 48.30 -20.72 13.89
N ARG A 537 47.70 -20.39 12.73
CA ARG A 537 48.40 -19.78 11.59
C ARG A 537 49.03 -18.44 11.97
N TYR A 538 48.30 -17.60 12.70
CA TYR A 538 48.80 -16.32 13.19
C TYR A 538 50.07 -16.49 14.05
N ASN A 539 50.03 -17.36 15.07
CA ASN A 539 51.18 -17.58 15.96
C ASN A 539 52.39 -18.10 15.18
N GLN A 540 52.18 -19.05 14.26
CA GLN A 540 53.25 -19.58 13.41
C GLN A 540 53.92 -18.48 12.56
N LEU A 541 53.12 -17.60 11.95
CA LEU A 541 53.64 -16.50 11.15
C LEU A 541 54.32 -15.44 12.01
N PHE A 542 53.80 -15.17 13.20
CA PHE A 542 54.38 -14.20 14.13
C PHE A 542 55.78 -14.63 14.58
N ASP A 543 55.96 -15.90 14.95
CA ASP A 543 57.26 -16.46 15.31
C ASP A 543 58.26 -16.43 14.14
N ALA A 544 57.75 -16.52 12.89
CA ALA A 544 58.54 -16.49 11.67
C ALA A 544 58.70 -15.09 11.03
N ARG A 545 58.21 -14.02 11.69
CA ARG A 545 58.08 -12.68 11.09
C ARG A 545 59.42 -12.05 10.67
N GLY A 546 60.50 -12.30 11.41
CA GLY A 546 61.83 -11.75 11.09
C GLY A 546 61.81 -10.23 10.90
N ASN A 547 62.35 -9.75 9.77
CA ASN A 547 62.40 -8.33 9.39
C ASN A 547 61.23 -7.90 8.47
N LYS A 548 60.17 -8.71 8.32
CA LYS A 548 59.02 -8.35 7.47
C LYS A 548 58.34 -7.08 7.98
N SER A 549 57.95 -6.21 7.06
CA SER A 549 57.10 -5.06 7.39
C SER A 549 55.73 -5.50 7.88
N ASP A 550 55.08 -4.64 8.67
CA ASP A 550 53.72 -4.83 9.20
C ASP A 550 52.70 -5.08 8.08
N SER A 551 52.87 -4.40 6.95
CA SER A 551 52.07 -4.56 5.72
C SER A 551 52.24 -5.95 5.07
N GLU A 552 53.48 -6.43 4.96
CA GLU A 552 53.78 -7.77 4.42
C GLU A 552 53.26 -8.87 5.35
N PHE A 553 53.44 -8.70 6.65
CA PHE A 553 52.97 -9.62 7.67
C PHE A 553 51.44 -9.74 7.69
N CYS A 554 50.72 -8.61 7.67
CA CYS A 554 49.27 -8.62 7.55
C CYS A 554 48.82 -9.25 6.24
N SER A 555 49.46 -8.90 5.12
CA SER A 555 49.07 -9.48 3.82
C SER A 555 49.18 -11.00 3.79
N GLU A 556 50.17 -11.57 4.49
CA GLU A 556 50.38 -13.02 4.61
C GLU A 556 49.39 -13.70 5.56
N ILE A 557 48.98 -13.03 6.65
CA ILE A 557 47.96 -13.54 7.58
C ILE A 557 46.60 -13.67 6.88
N PHE A 558 46.16 -12.62 6.20
CA PHE A 558 44.85 -12.58 5.55
C PHE A 558 44.86 -13.18 4.14
N GLY A 559 46.03 -13.44 3.56
CA GLY A 559 46.15 -13.94 2.19
C GLY A 559 45.73 -12.93 1.11
N THR A 560 45.70 -11.63 1.43
CA THR A 560 45.33 -10.54 0.51
C THR A 560 46.15 -9.30 0.80
N LYS A 561 46.34 -8.42 -0.19
CA LYS A 561 47.18 -7.22 -0.01
C LYS A 561 46.50 -6.22 0.94
N ILE A 562 47.19 -5.87 2.03
CA ILE A 562 46.73 -4.94 3.07
C ILE A 562 47.84 -3.92 3.36
N GLU A 563 47.54 -2.62 3.21
CA GLU A 563 48.45 -1.52 3.52
C GLU A 563 48.10 -0.84 4.86
N ILE A 564 49.13 -0.47 5.64
CA ILE A 564 49.00 0.09 7.00
C ILE A 564 49.58 1.51 7.04
N LEU A 565 48.96 2.41 7.81
CA LEU A 565 49.26 3.85 7.80
C LEU A 565 50.48 4.27 8.63
N SER A 566 51.11 3.37 9.42
CA SER A 566 52.15 3.71 10.40
C SER A 566 53.28 2.67 10.45
N ASN A 567 54.49 3.13 10.79
CA ASN A 567 55.68 2.30 11.05
C ASN A 567 55.79 1.84 12.53
N GLU A 568 54.77 2.10 13.36
CA GLU A 568 54.69 1.58 14.73
C GLU A 568 54.19 0.12 14.74
N PRO A 569 54.66 -0.73 15.67
CA PRO A 569 54.34 -2.15 15.70
C PRO A 569 52.85 -2.45 15.92
N ILE A 570 52.27 -3.35 15.12
CA ILE A 570 50.93 -3.93 15.33
C ILE A 570 50.91 -4.76 16.62
N ASN A 571 49.90 -4.55 17.47
CA ASN A 571 49.63 -5.40 18.63
C ASN A 571 48.47 -6.36 18.35
N PHE A 572 48.72 -7.66 18.48
CA PHE A 572 47.66 -8.66 18.58
C PHE A 572 47.44 -8.97 20.05
N HIS A 573 46.24 -8.68 20.55
CA HIS A 573 45.92 -8.96 21.94
C HIS A 573 45.43 -10.39 22.07
N LYS A 574 46.27 -11.27 22.65
CA LYS A 574 45.85 -12.59 23.12
C LYS A 574 44.80 -12.38 24.22
N SER A 575 43.54 -12.75 23.97
CA SER A 575 42.57 -12.78 25.07
C SER A 575 42.76 -14.05 25.91
N THR A 576 42.22 -14.00 27.11
CA THR A 576 42.23 -15.08 28.09
C THR A 576 40.96 -15.93 28.07
N LYS A 577 40.04 -15.71 27.10
CA LYS A 577 38.78 -16.45 26.93
C LYS A 577 38.71 -17.10 25.54
N GLU A 578 38.15 -18.31 25.44
CA GLU A 578 38.09 -19.16 24.23
C GLU A 578 37.54 -18.49 22.95
N LEU A 579 36.89 -17.32 23.03
CA LEU A 579 36.17 -16.66 21.92
C LEU A 579 36.58 -15.20 21.65
N GLU A 580 37.55 -14.65 22.37
CA GLU A 580 38.02 -13.28 22.11
C GLU A 580 39.35 -13.35 21.33
N LEU A 581 39.33 -13.21 20.01
CA LEU A 581 40.50 -12.82 19.24
C LEU A 581 40.49 -11.28 19.17
N GLY A 582 41.15 -10.66 20.16
CA GLY A 582 41.23 -9.21 20.28
C GLY A 582 42.22 -8.61 19.28
N PHE A 583 41.69 -7.74 18.41
CA PHE A 583 42.40 -6.86 17.47
C PHE A 583 43.31 -7.60 16.45
N LEU A 584 42.89 -7.63 15.19
CA LEU A 584 43.74 -8.22 14.15
C LEU A 584 44.72 -7.21 13.54
N VAL A 585 44.33 -5.97 13.30
CA VAL A 585 45.25 -4.96 12.76
C VAL A 585 44.74 -3.56 13.08
N ASP A 586 45.60 -2.72 13.64
CA ASP A 586 45.29 -1.31 13.92
C ASP A 586 45.82 -0.40 12.79
N LYS A 587 45.26 0.80 12.67
CA LYS A 587 45.77 1.91 11.84
C LYS A 587 45.64 1.69 10.32
N MET A 588 44.49 1.19 9.90
CA MET A 588 44.11 1.13 8.48
C MET A 588 43.37 2.39 8.03
N ASP A 589 43.45 2.69 6.74
CA ASP A 589 42.43 3.51 6.09
C ASP A 589 41.13 2.69 5.89
N GLU A 590 40.07 3.37 5.48
CA GLU A 590 38.76 2.75 5.28
C GLU A 590 38.79 1.62 4.24
N LYS A 591 39.60 1.77 3.19
CA LYS A 591 39.72 0.79 2.11
C LYS A 591 40.35 -0.51 2.64
N ASN A 592 41.49 -0.41 3.32
CA ASN A 592 42.21 -1.57 3.84
C ASN A 592 41.44 -2.24 4.98
N ALA A 593 40.74 -1.47 5.82
CA ALA A 593 39.85 -2.02 6.85
C ALA A 593 38.73 -2.88 6.24
N LYS A 594 38.10 -2.42 5.15
CA LYS A 594 37.08 -3.20 4.42
C LYS A 594 37.65 -4.46 3.78
N ILE A 595 38.86 -4.39 3.21
CA ILE A 595 39.55 -5.56 2.64
C ILE A 595 39.84 -6.59 3.74
N ALA A 596 40.39 -6.15 4.87
CA ALA A 596 40.73 -7.00 6.01
C ALA A 596 39.48 -7.62 6.66
N GLN A 597 38.41 -6.83 6.82
CA GLN A 597 37.10 -7.31 7.29
C GLN A 597 36.57 -8.43 6.41
N LYS A 598 36.55 -8.22 5.08
CA LYS A 598 36.09 -9.23 4.13
C LYS A 598 36.93 -10.50 4.20
N ALA A 599 38.26 -10.38 4.19
CA ALA A 599 39.14 -11.53 4.27
C ALA A 599 38.95 -12.33 5.57
N LEU A 600 38.70 -11.64 6.69
CA LEU A 600 38.43 -12.30 7.96
C LEU A 600 37.07 -12.99 7.98
N ILE A 601 36.04 -12.40 7.37
CA ILE A 601 34.74 -13.05 7.15
C ILE A 601 34.93 -14.32 6.32
N ASP A 602 35.65 -14.25 5.19
CA ASP A 602 35.90 -15.40 4.33
C ASP A 602 36.61 -16.55 5.07
N ILE A 603 37.55 -16.22 5.96
CA ILE A 603 38.27 -17.20 6.79
C ILE A 603 37.37 -17.81 7.88
N ILE A 604 36.66 -16.96 8.65
CA ILE A 604 35.88 -17.41 9.81
C ILE A 604 34.68 -18.24 9.36
N PHE A 605 34.04 -17.84 8.26
CA PHE A 605 32.84 -18.47 7.73
C PHE A 605 33.14 -19.45 6.59
N ASP A 606 34.39 -19.88 6.41
CA ASP A 606 34.74 -20.90 5.44
C ASP A 606 33.95 -22.20 5.69
N GLY A 607 33.36 -22.74 4.63
CA GLY A 607 32.46 -23.89 4.69
C GLY A 607 31.07 -23.61 5.25
N ILE A 608 30.74 -22.37 5.61
CA ILE A 608 29.42 -21.95 6.10
C ILE A 608 28.69 -21.20 4.99
N LYS A 609 27.49 -21.66 4.65
CA LYS A 609 26.70 -21.07 3.56
C LYS A 609 26.31 -19.64 3.91
N GLU A 610 26.62 -18.70 3.01
CA GLU A 610 26.19 -17.31 3.15
C GLU A 610 24.68 -17.21 2.92
N GLN A 611 23.98 -16.64 3.90
CA GLN A 611 22.57 -16.30 3.78
C GLN A 611 22.47 -14.87 3.26
N ASP A 612 21.80 -14.69 2.14
CA ASP A 612 21.51 -13.38 1.56
C ASP A 612 20.37 -12.73 2.35
N LEU A 613 20.65 -11.61 3.04
CA LEU A 613 19.69 -10.88 3.86
C LEU A 613 18.40 -10.56 3.09
N CYS A 614 18.50 -10.18 1.82
CA CYS A 614 17.35 -9.84 0.97
C CYS A 614 16.52 -11.06 0.55
N LYS A 615 16.98 -12.29 0.85
CA LYS A 615 16.23 -13.54 0.63
C LYS A 615 15.52 -14.04 1.89
N ILE A 616 15.73 -13.41 3.03
CA ILE A 616 14.97 -13.72 4.25
C ILE A 616 13.53 -13.26 4.01
N GLU A 617 12.59 -14.18 4.17
CA GLU A 617 11.15 -13.90 4.02
C GLU A 617 10.56 -13.42 5.35
N ALA A 618 9.52 -12.59 5.27
CA ALA A 618 8.70 -12.14 6.38
C ALA A 618 7.41 -12.97 6.45
N SER A 619 6.88 -13.15 7.66
CA SER A 619 5.51 -13.65 7.89
C SER A 619 4.48 -12.56 7.63
N GLN A 620 4.58 -11.94 6.46
CA GLN A 620 3.76 -10.84 5.99
C GLN A 620 2.91 -11.31 4.81
N TYR A 621 1.74 -10.70 4.67
CA TYR A 621 0.75 -11.09 3.70
C TYR A 621 -0.19 -9.94 3.33
N ASP A 622 -0.59 -9.92 2.07
CA ASP A 622 -1.54 -8.97 1.52
C ASP A 622 -2.71 -9.72 0.89
N ILE A 623 -3.93 -9.20 1.03
CA ILE A 623 -5.08 -9.67 0.24
C ILE A 623 -5.36 -8.67 -0.86
N VAL A 624 -5.45 -9.18 -2.08
CA VAL A 624 -5.61 -8.39 -3.30
C VAL A 624 -6.85 -8.85 -4.04
N CYS A 625 -7.54 -7.93 -4.70
CA CYS A 625 -8.68 -8.24 -5.56
C CYS A 625 -8.62 -7.36 -6.81
N ASN A 626 -8.64 -7.98 -7.99
CA ASN A 626 -8.70 -7.28 -9.28
C ASN A 626 -7.60 -6.20 -9.46
N GLY A 627 -6.39 -6.46 -8.96
CA GLY A 627 -5.26 -5.54 -9.04
C GLY A 627 -5.23 -4.43 -7.97
N ILE A 628 -6.17 -4.45 -7.02
CA ILE A 628 -6.24 -3.53 -5.89
C ILE A 628 -5.86 -4.29 -4.62
N GLU A 629 -4.91 -3.73 -3.87
CA GLU A 629 -4.57 -4.18 -2.52
C GLU A 629 -5.71 -3.77 -1.56
N LEU A 630 -6.42 -4.76 -1.04
CA LEU A 630 -7.52 -4.56 -0.09
C LEU A 630 -7.01 -4.49 1.34
N SER A 631 -5.91 -5.18 1.64
CA SER A 631 -5.32 -5.17 2.97
C SER A 631 -3.88 -5.67 2.98
N SER A 632 -3.15 -5.27 4.02
CA SER A 632 -1.85 -5.80 4.40
C SER A 632 -1.86 -6.18 5.88
N GLY A 633 -1.11 -7.23 6.23
CA GLY A 633 -1.02 -7.77 7.57
C GLY A 633 0.25 -8.60 7.77
N ALA A 634 0.53 -8.97 9.02
CA ALA A 634 1.65 -9.83 9.34
C ALA A 634 1.46 -10.54 10.69
N ILE A 635 2.13 -11.67 10.85
CA ILE A 635 2.46 -12.20 12.17
C ILE A 635 3.54 -11.29 12.77
N ARG A 636 3.33 -10.89 14.02
CA ARG A 636 4.18 -9.93 14.71
C ARG A 636 5.33 -10.60 15.41
N ASN A 637 6.43 -9.87 15.48
CA ASN A 637 7.56 -10.22 16.30
C ASN A 637 7.18 -10.12 17.78
N HIS A 638 7.28 -11.23 18.50
CA HIS A 638 7.05 -11.31 19.95
C HIS A 638 8.35 -11.62 20.72
N LYS A 639 9.50 -11.57 20.04
CA LYS A 639 10.83 -11.90 20.56
C LYS A 639 11.76 -10.67 20.44
N ALA A 640 12.04 -10.04 21.58
CA ALA A 640 12.81 -8.81 21.63
C ALA A 640 14.18 -8.92 20.94
N GLU A 641 14.88 -10.03 21.17
CA GLU A 641 16.20 -10.30 20.63
C GLU A 641 16.22 -10.36 19.09
N ILE A 642 15.17 -10.92 18.46
CA ILE A 642 15.03 -10.93 17.00
C ILE A 642 14.75 -9.52 16.50
N MET A 643 13.85 -8.79 17.16
CA MET A 643 13.51 -7.42 16.78
C MET A 643 14.77 -6.54 16.82
N TYR A 644 15.48 -6.50 17.95
CA TYR A 644 16.70 -5.70 18.05
C TYR A 644 17.75 -6.08 17.01
N LYS A 645 17.90 -7.38 16.72
CA LYS A 645 18.85 -7.81 15.69
C LYS A 645 18.47 -7.33 14.30
N ALA A 646 17.19 -7.40 13.95
CA ALA A 646 16.68 -6.90 12.68
C ALA A 646 16.88 -5.38 12.53
N PHE A 647 16.62 -4.61 13.59
CA PHE A 647 16.89 -3.18 13.62
C PHE A 647 18.39 -2.86 13.50
N GLU A 648 19.27 -3.63 14.16
CA GLU A 648 20.73 -3.49 14.04
C GLU A 648 21.19 -3.70 12.60
N ILE A 649 20.64 -4.69 11.89
CA ILE A 649 20.93 -4.97 10.47
C ILE A 649 20.58 -3.76 9.59
N CYS A 650 19.47 -3.08 9.87
CA CYS A 650 19.07 -1.86 9.17
C CYS A 650 19.82 -0.60 9.64
N GLY A 651 20.77 -0.73 10.57
CA GLY A 651 21.62 0.36 11.06
C GLY A 651 21.04 1.17 12.23
N TYR A 652 20.03 0.65 12.93
CA TYR A 652 19.45 1.28 14.11
C TYR A 652 20.03 0.71 15.40
N ASP A 653 20.67 1.58 16.18
CA ASP A 653 21.16 1.21 17.51
C ASP A 653 20.00 0.88 18.47
N LYS A 654 20.28 -0.02 19.42
CA LYS A 654 19.32 -0.42 20.46
C LYS A 654 18.68 0.78 21.19
N SER A 655 19.45 1.82 21.47
CA SER A 655 18.94 3.03 22.16
C SER A 655 17.90 3.77 21.34
N VAL A 656 18.03 3.77 20.01
CA VAL A 656 17.04 4.38 19.10
C VAL A 656 15.74 3.60 19.17
N VAL A 657 15.80 2.27 19.15
CA VAL A 657 14.64 1.39 19.27
C VAL A 657 13.95 1.60 20.63
N ASP A 658 14.73 1.69 21.72
CA ASP A 658 14.21 1.92 23.08
C ASP A 658 13.54 3.29 23.22
N GLU A 659 14.08 4.34 22.59
CA GLU A 659 13.52 5.69 22.61
C GLU A 659 12.22 5.78 21.79
N LYS A 660 12.22 5.21 20.58
CA LYS A 660 11.11 5.32 19.63
C LYS A 660 9.97 4.35 19.91
N PHE A 661 10.28 3.16 20.41
CA PHE A 661 9.32 2.07 20.64
C PHE A 661 9.27 1.62 22.10
N GLY A 662 9.69 2.49 23.03
CA GLY A 662 9.83 2.16 24.45
C GLY A 662 8.60 1.51 25.09
N GLY A 663 7.38 1.90 24.69
CA GLY A 663 6.14 1.27 25.16
C GLY A 663 6.04 -0.21 24.76
N MET A 664 6.32 -0.52 23.49
CA MET A 664 6.29 -1.88 22.95
C MET A 664 7.46 -2.73 23.47
N VAL A 665 8.67 -2.17 23.46
CA VAL A 665 9.87 -2.81 24.02
C VAL A 665 9.69 -3.13 25.51
N ASN A 666 9.07 -2.23 26.27
CA ASN A 666 8.78 -2.48 27.67
C ASN A 666 7.76 -3.61 27.81
N ALA A 667 6.71 -3.64 26.98
CA ALA A 667 5.72 -4.71 26.95
C ALA A 667 6.35 -6.09 26.66
N PHE A 668 7.38 -6.16 25.81
CA PHE A 668 8.13 -7.39 25.51
C PHE A 668 8.74 -8.06 26.76
N LYS A 669 8.99 -7.31 27.83
CA LYS A 669 9.53 -7.82 29.10
C LYS A 669 8.49 -8.52 29.97
N TYR A 670 7.19 -8.33 29.70
CA TYR A 670 6.09 -8.81 30.55
C TYR A 670 5.28 -9.95 29.90
N GLY A 671 5.85 -10.61 28.89
CA GLY A 671 5.24 -11.77 28.24
C GLY A 671 4.30 -11.36 27.11
N VAL A 672 4.83 -11.37 25.89
CA VAL A 672 4.05 -11.07 24.69
C VAL A 672 3.63 -12.38 24.04
N PRO A 673 2.33 -12.60 23.81
CA PRO A 673 1.89 -13.80 23.11
C PRO A 673 2.35 -13.75 21.65
N PRO A 674 2.58 -14.90 20.98
CA PRO A 674 2.57 -14.94 19.52
C PRO A 674 1.27 -14.31 19.03
N HIS A 675 1.32 -13.35 18.12
CA HIS A 675 0.13 -12.63 17.67
C HIS A 675 0.29 -12.17 16.23
N GLY A 676 -0.83 -11.89 15.58
CA GLY A 676 -0.86 -11.49 14.19
C GLY A 676 -2.13 -10.73 13.86
N GLY A 677 -2.09 -9.98 12.77
CA GLY A 677 -3.25 -9.21 12.36
C GLY A 677 -3.14 -8.61 10.97
N ILE A 678 -4.16 -7.85 10.62
CA ILE A 678 -4.39 -7.33 9.27
C ILE A 678 -5.30 -6.10 9.34
N ALA A 679 -5.26 -5.22 8.35
CA ALA A 679 -6.07 -4.01 8.34
C ALA A 679 -6.78 -3.76 7.00
N PRO A 680 -7.94 -4.37 6.70
CA PRO A 680 -8.63 -4.10 5.44
C PRO A 680 -9.07 -2.65 5.26
N GLY A 681 -8.75 -2.05 4.11
CA GLY A 681 -9.19 -0.70 3.76
C GLY A 681 -10.68 -0.69 3.44
N ILE A 682 -11.49 -0.09 4.30
CA ILE A 682 -12.95 -0.02 4.11
C ILE A 682 -13.27 0.79 2.86
N ASP A 683 -12.58 1.91 2.66
CA ASP A 683 -12.82 2.79 1.52
C ASP A 683 -12.60 2.07 0.17
N ARG A 684 -11.49 1.34 0.03
CA ARG A 684 -11.20 0.54 -1.18
C ARG A 684 -12.20 -0.60 -1.36
N MET A 685 -12.63 -1.23 -0.27
CA MET A 685 -13.65 -2.28 -0.30
C MET A 685 -14.98 -1.76 -0.84
N ILE A 686 -15.48 -0.62 -0.32
CA ILE A 686 -16.70 -0.01 -0.83
C ILE A 686 -16.53 0.41 -2.28
N MET A 687 -15.39 1.03 -2.63
CA MET A 687 -15.07 1.44 -4.00
C MET A 687 -15.18 0.28 -5.00
N LEU A 688 -14.66 -0.91 -4.64
CA LEU A 688 -14.79 -2.12 -5.44
C LEU A 688 -16.23 -2.65 -5.52
N LEU A 689 -16.99 -2.61 -4.41
CA LEU A 689 -18.38 -3.07 -4.37
C LEU A 689 -19.32 -2.17 -5.19
N THR A 690 -19.02 -0.87 -5.27
CA THR A 690 -19.81 0.12 -6.00
C THR A 690 -19.34 0.33 -7.45
N ASP A 691 -18.28 -0.35 -7.89
CA ASP A 691 -17.62 -0.11 -9.19
C ASP A 691 -17.25 1.37 -9.40
N SER A 692 -16.76 2.01 -8.34
CA SER A 692 -16.33 3.40 -8.37
C SER A 692 -14.87 3.51 -8.82
N GLU A 693 -14.60 4.40 -9.77
CA GLU A 693 -13.22 4.64 -10.27
C GLU A 693 -12.38 5.49 -9.30
N ASN A 694 -13.04 6.21 -8.39
CA ASN A 694 -12.41 7.10 -7.44
C ASN A 694 -12.98 6.90 -6.04
N ILE A 695 -12.09 6.77 -5.05
CA ILE A 695 -12.42 6.57 -3.64
C ILE A 695 -13.27 7.70 -3.04
N ARG A 696 -13.23 8.90 -3.62
CA ARG A 696 -14.05 10.04 -3.21
C ARG A 696 -15.55 9.83 -3.45
N GLU A 697 -15.93 8.91 -4.32
CA GLU A 697 -17.35 8.56 -4.57
C GLU A 697 -17.95 7.69 -3.45
N VAL A 698 -17.14 7.26 -2.48
CA VAL A 698 -17.56 6.42 -1.34
C VAL A 698 -17.24 7.06 0.02
N ILE A 699 -16.84 8.34 0.02
CA ILE A 699 -16.56 9.15 1.21
C ILE A 699 -17.51 10.35 1.21
N ALA A 700 -18.12 10.65 2.35
CA ALA A 700 -19.13 11.72 2.43
C ALA A 700 -18.53 13.10 2.12
N PHE A 701 -17.43 13.45 2.78
CA PHE A 701 -16.72 14.73 2.65
C PHE A 701 -15.22 14.50 2.40
N PRO A 702 -14.83 14.16 1.16
CA PRO A 702 -13.43 13.88 0.84
C PRO A 702 -12.64 15.16 0.57
N LEU A 703 -11.32 15.09 0.82
CA LEU A 703 -10.35 16.08 0.34
C LEU A 703 -10.07 15.91 -1.17
N ASN A 704 -9.72 17.01 -1.85
CA ASN A 704 -9.34 17.02 -3.26
C ASN A 704 -7.92 16.43 -3.47
N GLY A 705 -7.41 16.43 -4.71
CA GLY A 705 -6.06 15.90 -5.02
C GLY A 705 -4.91 16.61 -4.30
N SER A 706 -5.11 17.86 -3.88
CA SER A 706 -4.15 18.69 -3.16
C SER A 706 -4.33 18.63 -1.63
N ALA A 707 -5.10 17.66 -1.12
CA ALA A 707 -5.45 17.52 0.29
C ALA A 707 -6.25 18.71 0.87
N GLU A 708 -7.12 19.33 0.06
CA GLU A 708 -7.94 20.47 0.46
C GLU A 708 -9.44 20.10 0.52
N ASP A 709 -10.13 20.64 1.51
CA ASP A 709 -11.59 20.72 1.55
C ASP A 709 -12.03 22.04 0.92
N LEU A 710 -12.58 21.97 -0.30
CA LEU A 710 -13.04 23.15 -1.04
C LEU A 710 -14.33 23.76 -0.47
N MET A 711 -15.10 23.00 0.30
CA MET A 711 -16.34 23.45 0.93
C MET A 711 -16.03 24.23 2.20
N MET A 712 -15.16 23.68 3.05
CA MET A 712 -14.76 24.28 4.33
C MET A 712 -13.56 25.23 4.20
N GLN A 713 -12.92 25.29 3.03
CA GLN A 713 -11.69 26.04 2.78
C GLN A 713 -10.57 25.63 3.74
N ALA A 714 -10.39 24.31 3.89
CA ALA A 714 -9.34 23.73 4.72
C ALA A 714 -8.22 23.14 3.84
N PRO A 715 -6.94 23.25 4.24
CA PRO A 715 -6.44 23.94 5.43
C PRO A 715 -6.60 25.47 5.32
N SER A 716 -6.65 26.15 6.47
CA SER A 716 -6.81 27.61 6.57
C SER A 716 -5.70 28.25 7.39
N VAL A 717 -5.46 29.55 7.21
CA VAL A 717 -4.50 30.30 8.03
C VAL A 717 -4.99 30.35 9.50
N PRO A 718 -4.19 29.92 10.49
CA PRO A 718 -4.58 29.97 11.89
C PRO A 718 -4.56 31.42 12.42
N PHE A 719 -5.31 31.69 13.48
CA PHE A 719 -5.25 32.99 14.15
C PHE A 719 -3.93 33.16 14.90
N ALA A 720 -3.33 34.34 14.85
CA ALA A 720 -2.06 34.64 15.55
C ALA A 720 -2.10 34.33 17.07
N LYS A 721 -3.27 34.44 17.71
CA LYS A 721 -3.44 34.03 19.11
C LYS A 721 -3.22 32.53 19.32
N GLN A 722 -3.70 31.68 18.41
CA GLN A 722 -3.54 30.23 18.48
C GLN A 722 -2.06 29.85 18.33
N LEU A 723 -1.35 30.46 17.37
CA LEU A 723 0.09 30.25 17.18
C LEU A 723 0.89 30.59 18.44
N ARG A 724 0.61 31.75 19.06
CA ARG A 724 1.23 32.15 20.34
C ARG A 724 0.96 31.18 21.48
N GLU A 725 -0.28 30.72 21.63
CA GLU A 725 -0.63 29.75 22.68
C GLU A 725 0.05 28.40 22.48
N LEU A 726 0.34 28.03 21.24
CA LEU A 726 1.08 26.82 20.88
C LEU A 726 2.61 27.01 20.98
N GLY A 727 3.09 28.26 21.05
CA GLY A 727 4.51 28.58 21.05
C GLY A 727 5.20 28.31 19.70
N ILE A 728 4.46 28.44 18.60
CA ILE A 728 4.95 28.26 17.23
C ILE A 728 4.74 29.53 16.41
N TYR A 729 5.55 29.71 15.36
CA TYR A 729 5.49 30.84 14.44
C TYR A 729 5.64 30.34 13.01
N THR A 730 5.01 31.01 12.05
CA THR A 730 5.23 30.70 10.63
C THR A 730 6.47 31.43 10.13
N GLU A 731 7.25 30.83 9.23
CA GLU A 731 8.48 31.44 8.69
C GLU A 731 8.22 32.80 8.01
N GLY A 732 7.01 32.98 7.46
CA GLY A 732 6.54 34.24 6.90
C GLY A 732 6.33 35.35 7.95
N GLU A 733 5.78 35.03 9.12
CA GLU A 733 5.63 35.97 10.24
C GLU A 733 6.99 36.35 10.86
N ILE A 734 7.97 35.45 10.85
CA ILE A 734 9.33 35.72 11.34
C ILE A 734 10.03 36.80 10.49
N ARG A 735 9.57 37.05 9.25
CA ARG A 735 10.09 38.14 8.40
C ARG A 735 9.59 39.53 8.79
N GLU A 736 8.47 39.65 9.51
CA GLU A 736 8.09 40.90 10.16
C GLU A 736 8.77 40.96 11.54
N LYS A 737 9.83 41.77 11.65
CA LYS A 737 10.66 41.90 12.86
C LYS A 737 9.79 42.14 14.10
N LEU A 738 9.55 41.08 14.89
CA LEU A 738 9.07 41.22 16.26
C LEU A 738 10.04 42.14 17.02
N SER A 739 9.49 43.12 17.73
CA SER A 739 10.30 43.98 18.58
C SER A 739 10.89 43.15 19.74
N LYS A 740 12.04 43.57 20.29
CA LYS A 740 12.66 42.89 21.43
C LYS A 740 11.70 42.69 22.61
N ASP A 741 10.79 43.63 22.82
CA ASP A 741 9.80 43.56 23.90
C ASP A 741 8.71 42.51 23.64
N GLU A 742 8.34 42.27 22.38
CA GLU A 742 7.42 41.21 21.99
C GLU A 742 8.07 39.83 22.15
N CYS A 743 9.33 39.67 21.72
CA CYS A 743 10.11 38.45 21.93
C CYS A 743 10.22 38.09 23.41
N LYS A 744 10.45 39.09 24.27
CA LYS A 744 10.60 38.92 25.72
C LYS A 744 9.29 38.52 26.42
N LYS A 745 8.14 39.04 25.96
CA LYS A 745 6.81 38.64 26.45
C LYS A 745 6.43 37.21 26.05
N LEU A 746 6.99 36.72 24.96
CA LEU A 746 6.74 35.38 24.41
C LEU A 746 7.73 34.32 24.95
N GLY A 747 8.65 34.70 25.84
CA GLY A 747 9.64 33.76 26.40
C GLY A 747 10.70 33.30 25.39
N MET A 748 10.81 33.99 24.24
CA MET A 748 11.84 33.72 23.24
C MET A 748 13.18 34.25 23.75
N ARG A 749 14.24 33.43 23.65
CA ARG A 749 15.61 33.90 23.93
C ARG A 749 16.03 34.87 22.82
N ASP A 750 16.88 35.84 23.14
CA ASP A 750 17.37 36.91 22.23
C ASP A 750 18.06 36.42 20.93
N LYS A 751 18.21 35.10 20.71
CA LYS A 751 18.94 34.50 19.59
C LYS A 751 18.02 33.87 18.57
#